data_AF-A0A5P2DSA5-F1
#
_entry.id   AF-A0A5P2DSA5-F1
#
_cell.length_a   1.000
_cell.length_b   1.000
_cell.length_c   1.000
_cell.angle_alpha   90.00
_cell.angle_beta   90.00
_cell.angle_gamma   90.00
#
_symmetry.space_group_name_H-M   'P 1'
#
loop_
_entity.id
_entity.type
_entity.pdbx_description
1 polymer ?
#
loop_
_entity_poly.entity_id
_entity_poly.type
_entity_poly.pdbx_seq_one_letter_code
_entity_poly.pdbx_strand_id
1 'polypeptide(L)'
;MGRVAAVPSGQQRRCDTWRDHQRETDGIQLVRTGEQWRVTCRNGSWKAVHARHQQWSADGTWERLVKQVQAEADAAGEIDWDMSVASTTVRAHQHAAGARIDPPQPPASKGTRWETPGRAVVEGSFNRLGAALCRWWVAGESGHRRTPAPSSLDGKQCAHAGHYPGAGTRAWEKTNSVDEARALLADYGQWAKDDTATDAARYEALTELVASLLEQVITDDAVRRVDLEGLPGLGFEFEGRDYLLSLAIGPNHARGRAVLSARQSGLEFERWALLWWTATITPDVDDLDQVEDAVRAFGVVLDRTHLDAAVGGLRSLPELIRDTFRQRQPHIPLARLLTASLPPDRPWPMTPAARISPAVRVEMQAQAPLAAELLFVGVRALTDPPSGLAARSWPGGTSLLITGAHGVMEVGTRGAARWRLELSGCHGIPLLQPDDALLVMCGPALVRWHDGALTVLAGAFEEGAQLLAGPSGEPWVLSGSGVTFGAGDGTLALTRVGSALGDQLRYPIAFEAAVRSAVWLDGRRFFLAAGGHSTVVDLGRSTDAGRREQWIPTAGHYPAHLLADGSGHVLSASPDGSGNHVLLHRTLVADRASETVADLRLAQVFGLAQTDRADGPVYLLASLPDNDPSRMRPVVVKLSSDQLASEGDTDPARARLQRYELVSGSARGEKKDYRLERLPLAEGGQAEVFRAMHKASRVDVAFKRRLGKGARERRRMAREIEFAQRLGDHPHVMPVLDFSPDHAWFVMPMAQATAEDRRSNLLEPGRLRELVDAVASALSAAHEHGDGWLHRDIKPSNILYLEDRWVLADWGIVRRPRGQTSDLGVLTNGALGTEGFAAPELASDAHDATFASDIYSLGQLIGWILTGTWPQPNVPLLPPPGPWYGVVRRATHLTPSLRPQNIASFLDLVEKETTPAAGLPIVQARQLLKAAADQGSAVGQLLDLAADRPGDYELYLEAVAALDIEVAGPVLLSDVPRAVAVFKAMASHARGDERGNWPQFEETDRAIWWLLAAAAAASREEQWMLLDSAVDSMCVWDGSCDQWKPQNSIREWLRTLAGQAATVVASVLRQHPYSARHFHELIEERGVEVSLRGAIHEALAELS
;
A
#
# COMPACT_ATOMS: atom_id res chain seq x y z
N MET A 1 17.11 -12.21 -30.16
CA MET A 1 17.68 -13.01 -31.26
C MET A 1 19.03 -12.44 -31.68
N GLY A 2 20.00 -13.31 -31.98
CA GLY A 2 21.31 -12.92 -32.54
C GLY A 2 22.43 -13.92 -32.21
N ARG A 3 22.37 -15.15 -32.72
CA ARG A 3 23.49 -16.11 -32.73
C ARG A 3 24.68 -15.51 -33.50
N VAL A 4 25.91 -15.72 -33.01
CA VAL A 4 27.14 -15.57 -33.81
C VAL A 4 27.87 -16.91 -33.79
N ALA A 5 28.19 -17.42 -34.98
CA ALA A 5 28.76 -18.74 -35.23
C ALA A 5 30.24 -18.69 -35.64
N ALA A 6 30.98 -19.71 -35.19
CA ALA A 6 32.19 -20.36 -35.72
C ALA A 6 33.43 -19.57 -36.22
N VAL A 7 34.61 -19.97 -35.74
CA VAL A 7 35.94 -19.81 -36.38
C VAL A 7 36.58 -21.21 -36.53
N PRO A 8 37.31 -21.55 -37.62
CA PRO A 8 37.62 -22.94 -37.99
C PRO A 8 38.84 -23.57 -37.27
N SER A 9 38.89 -24.89 -37.40
CA SER A 9 39.68 -25.91 -36.72
C SER A 9 41.21 -25.88 -36.85
N GLY A 10 41.90 -26.16 -35.73
CA GLY A 10 43.23 -26.76 -35.65
C GLY A 10 43.37 -27.56 -34.33
N GLN A 11 43.45 -28.89 -34.45
CA GLN A 11 43.68 -29.92 -33.39
C GLN A 11 44.69 -29.50 -32.30
N GLN A 12 44.63 -29.76 -30.99
CA GLN A 12 43.91 -30.58 -29.98
C GLN A 12 44.15 -29.80 -28.64
N ARG A 13 43.30 -29.70 -27.60
CA ARG A 13 42.56 -30.67 -26.78
C ARG A 13 41.39 -29.93 -26.08
N ARG A 14 40.30 -30.65 -25.82
CA ARG A 14 39.07 -30.21 -25.12
C ARG A 14 39.36 -29.51 -23.77
N CYS A 15 38.80 -28.31 -23.59
CA CYS A 15 38.55 -27.57 -22.34
C CYS A 15 37.66 -26.37 -22.70
N ASP A 16 36.72 -25.97 -21.83
CA ASP A 16 35.66 -25.04 -22.26
C ASP A 16 35.50 -23.82 -21.32
N THR A 17 36.62 -23.32 -20.81
CA THR A 17 36.76 -22.13 -19.92
C THR A 17 36.38 -20.79 -20.56
N TRP A 18 35.76 -20.80 -21.75
CA TRP A 18 35.35 -19.60 -22.49
C TRP A 18 34.30 -18.75 -21.75
N ARG A 19 33.56 -19.34 -20.79
CA ARG A 19 32.70 -18.62 -19.84
C ARG A 19 33.48 -17.97 -18.69
N ASP A 20 34.60 -18.55 -18.29
CA ASP A 20 35.42 -18.09 -17.16
C ASP A 20 36.31 -16.89 -17.53
N HIS A 21 36.76 -16.81 -18.79
CA HIS A 21 37.65 -15.74 -19.22
C HIS A 21 37.03 -14.34 -19.11
N GLN A 22 35.76 -14.18 -19.50
CA GLN A 22 35.08 -12.89 -19.44
C GLN A 22 34.82 -12.46 -17.98
N ARG A 23 34.35 -13.40 -17.16
CA ARG A 23 34.04 -13.19 -15.72
C ARG A 23 35.24 -12.69 -14.94
N GLU A 24 36.39 -13.33 -15.11
CA GLU A 24 37.60 -12.92 -14.40
C GLU A 24 38.13 -11.58 -14.94
N THR A 25 38.02 -11.30 -16.25
CA THR A 25 38.47 -10.02 -16.83
C THR A 25 37.66 -8.84 -16.28
N ASP A 26 36.34 -9.00 -16.13
CA ASP A 26 35.47 -8.02 -15.48
C ASP A 26 35.85 -7.83 -14.00
N GLY A 27 36.28 -8.90 -13.32
CA GLY A 27 36.80 -8.85 -11.95
C GLY A 27 38.11 -8.05 -11.83
N ILE A 28 39.01 -8.16 -12.82
CA ILE A 28 40.27 -7.40 -12.86
C ILE A 28 39.99 -5.88 -12.97
N GLN A 29 38.96 -5.49 -13.71
CA GLN A 29 38.57 -4.08 -13.88
C GLN A 29 38.17 -3.44 -12.55
N LEU A 30 37.33 -4.11 -11.74
CA LEU A 30 36.89 -3.65 -10.41
C LEU A 30 38.07 -3.45 -9.43
N VAL A 31 39.10 -4.30 -9.53
CA VAL A 31 40.30 -4.20 -8.68
C VAL A 31 41.13 -2.94 -8.99
N ARG A 32 41.19 -2.50 -10.26
CA ARG A 32 42.00 -1.35 -10.70
C ARG A 32 41.32 0.01 -10.46
N THR A 33 39.99 0.07 -10.38
CA THR A 33 39.24 1.32 -10.08
C THR A 33 39.26 1.70 -8.60
N GLY A 34 39.96 0.94 -7.75
CA GLY A 34 39.99 1.14 -6.30
C GLY A 34 38.85 0.45 -5.55
N GLU A 35 37.94 -0.22 -6.26
CA GLU A 35 36.82 -0.99 -5.67
C GLU A 35 37.22 -2.45 -5.38
N GLN A 36 38.39 -2.66 -4.78
CA GLN A 36 38.96 -3.99 -4.53
C GLN A 36 38.07 -4.92 -3.68
N TRP A 37 37.15 -4.33 -2.91
CA TRP A 37 36.23 -5.03 -2.00
C TRP A 37 34.91 -5.45 -2.67
N ARG A 38 34.67 -5.10 -3.94
CA ARG A 38 33.43 -5.38 -4.69
C ARG A 38 33.56 -6.48 -5.73
N VAL A 39 34.65 -7.24 -5.74
CA VAL A 39 34.73 -8.45 -6.58
C VAL A 39 33.70 -9.45 -6.06
N THR A 40 32.71 -9.79 -6.89
CA THR A 40 31.57 -10.64 -6.51
C THR A 40 31.81 -12.10 -6.90
N CYS A 41 31.00 -13.03 -6.37
CA CYS A 41 31.13 -14.45 -6.70
C CYS A 41 30.97 -14.76 -8.20
N ARG A 42 30.28 -13.88 -8.94
CA ARG A 42 30.07 -13.98 -10.39
C ARG A 42 31.38 -13.89 -11.19
N ASN A 43 32.39 -13.20 -10.67
CA ASN A 43 33.66 -12.98 -11.36
C ASN A 43 34.66 -14.14 -11.23
N GLY A 44 34.28 -15.22 -10.54
CA GLY A 44 35.16 -16.34 -10.19
C GLY A 44 35.96 -16.06 -8.93
N SER A 45 36.71 -17.04 -8.41
CA SER A 45 37.41 -16.87 -7.13
C SER A 45 38.37 -15.68 -7.16
N TRP A 46 38.41 -14.89 -6.08
CA TRP A 46 39.32 -13.74 -5.96
C TRP A 46 40.77 -14.13 -6.23
N LYS A 47 41.20 -15.33 -5.85
CA LYS A 47 42.55 -15.85 -6.14
C LYS A 47 42.81 -16.02 -7.63
N ALA A 48 41.82 -16.48 -8.40
CA ALA A 48 41.93 -16.65 -9.85
C ALA A 48 42.00 -15.29 -10.56
N VAL A 49 41.10 -14.37 -10.19
CA VAL A 49 41.10 -12.97 -10.67
C VAL A 49 42.43 -12.29 -10.36
N HIS A 50 42.91 -12.39 -9.12
CA HIS A 50 44.17 -11.79 -8.67
C HIS A 50 45.38 -12.42 -9.37
N ALA A 51 45.42 -13.75 -9.51
CA ALA A 51 46.50 -14.45 -10.20
C ALA A 51 46.57 -14.07 -11.69
N ARG A 52 45.42 -13.97 -12.37
CA ARG A 52 45.37 -13.51 -13.77
C ARG A 52 45.75 -12.04 -13.90
N HIS A 53 45.30 -11.18 -12.99
CA HIS A 53 45.72 -9.77 -12.96
C HIS A 53 47.24 -9.63 -12.80
N GLN A 54 47.81 -10.36 -11.84
CA GLN A 54 49.24 -10.42 -11.58
C GLN A 54 50.01 -10.89 -12.82
N GLN A 55 49.56 -11.98 -13.45
CA GLN A 55 50.20 -12.53 -14.65
C GLN A 55 50.12 -11.56 -15.84
N TRP A 56 48.95 -10.99 -16.12
CA TRP A 56 48.74 -10.07 -17.25
C TRP A 56 49.38 -8.70 -17.05
N SER A 57 49.52 -8.26 -15.80
CA SER A 57 50.29 -7.04 -15.47
C SER A 57 51.80 -7.31 -15.59
N ALA A 58 52.26 -8.52 -15.22
CA ALA A 58 53.68 -8.88 -15.29
C ALA A 58 54.18 -9.09 -16.74
N ASP A 59 53.33 -9.60 -17.64
CA ASP A 59 53.69 -9.85 -19.04
C ASP A 59 53.29 -8.71 -20.01
N GLY A 60 52.74 -7.61 -19.49
CA GLY A 60 52.34 -6.43 -20.26
C GLY A 60 51.08 -6.61 -21.10
N THR A 61 50.33 -7.70 -20.93
CA THR A 61 49.05 -7.94 -21.61
C THR A 61 47.98 -6.95 -21.17
N TRP A 62 47.95 -6.62 -19.88
CA TRP A 62 46.97 -5.67 -19.34
C TRP A 62 47.19 -4.25 -19.87
N GLU A 63 48.42 -3.74 -19.88
CA GLU A 63 48.75 -2.41 -20.40
C GLU A 63 48.39 -2.27 -21.90
N ARG A 64 48.51 -3.35 -22.67
CA ARG A 64 48.12 -3.36 -24.09
C ARG A 64 46.61 -3.26 -24.27
N LEU A 65 45.84 -4.01 -23.47
CA LEU A 65 44.36 -3.96 -23.49
C LEU A 65 43.86 -2.56 -23.12
N VAL A 66 44.36 -1.98 -22.04
CA VAL A 66 43.95 -0.64 -21.58
C VAL A 66 44.26 0.43 -22.63
N LYS A 67 45.47 0.42 -23.22
CA LYS A 67 45.84 1.38 -24.28
C LYS A 67 44.93 1.29 -25.50
N GLN A 68 44.55 0.08 -25.89
CA GLN A 68 43.67 -0.13 -27.03
C GLN A 68 42.26 0.41 -26.75
N VAL A 69 41.70 0.10 -25.58
CA VAL A 69 40.36 0.60 -25.18
C VAL A 69 40.35 2.12 -25.04
N GLN A 70 41.40 2.71 -24.47
CA GLN A 70 41.54 4.17 -24.39
C GLN A 70 41.64 4.81 -25.77
N ALA A 71 42.38 4.22 -26.71
CA ALA A 71 42.47 4.74 -28.07
C ALA A 71 41.14 4.68 -28.81
N GLU A 72 40.35 3.62 -28.59
CA GLU A 72 39.01 3.46 -29.18
C GLU A 72 37.99 4.44 -28.57
N ALA A 73 38.00 4.63 -27.25
CA ALA A 73 37.12 5.59 -26.57
C ALA A 73 37.49 7.05 -26.87
N ASP A 74 38.79 7.38 -26.99
CA ASP A 74 39.27 8.69 -27.44
C ASP A 74 38.82 8.98 -28.87
N ALA A 75 38.93 7.99 -29.77
CA ALA A 75 38.45 8.11 -31.15
C ALA A 75 36.91 8.27 -31.25
N ALA A 76 36.16 7.75 -30.28
CA ALA A 76 34.71 7.91 -30.17
C ALA A 76 34.28 9.21 -29.46
N GLY A 77 35.22 9.99 -28.92
CA GLY A 77 34.92 11.18 -28.11
C GLY A 77 34.32 10.85 -26.74
N GLU A 78 34.47 9.61 -26.25
CA GLU A 78 34.01 9.13 -24.93
C GLU A 78 35.08 9.28 -23.83
N ILE A 79 36.11 10.12 -24.06
CA ILE A 79 37.10 10.52 -23.05
C ILE A 79 37.20 12.05 -23.02
N ASP A 80 37.00 12.65 -21.86
CA ASP A 80 37.26 14.06 -21.59
C ASP A 80 38.60 14.20 -20.85
N TRP A 81 39.55 14.94 -21.42
CA TRP A 81 40.93 15.07 -20.92
C TRP A 81 41.15 16.28 -20.00
N ASP A 82 40.10 16.74 -19.32
CA ASP A 82 40.21 17.78 -18.31
C ASP A 82 40.96 17.27 -17.06
N MET A 83 42.12 17.88 -16.76
CA MET A 83 42.91 17.56 -15.57
C MET A 83 42.17 18.00 -14.30
N SER A 84 41.57 17.04 -13.59
CA SER A 84 41.11 17.25 -12.22
C SER A 84 42.25 17.03 -11.23
N VAL A 85 42.76 18.12 -10.63
CA VAL A 85 43.63 18.03 -9.44
C VAL A 85 42.73 17.87 -8.23
N ALA A 86 42.27 16.65 -7.99
CA ALA A 86 41.48 16.27 -6.82
C ALA A 86 42.42 15.98 -5.64
N SER A 87 42.43 16.85 -4.64
CA SER A 87 43.33 16.81 -3.47
C SER A 87 42.94 15.73 -2.42
N THR A 88 42.66 14.50 -2.85
CA THR A 88 42.21 13.42 -1.96
C THR A 88 43.34 12.96 -1.04
N THR A 89 43.24 13.38 0.21
CA THR A 89 43.98 12.74 1.31
C THR A 89 43.38 11.35 1.52
N VAL A 90 43.89 10.35 0.81
CA VAL A 90 43.60 8.94 1.12
C VAL A 90 44.31 8.65 2.44
N ARG A 91 43.56 8.59 3.54
CA ARG A 91 44.09 7.96 4.76
C ARG A 91 44.23 6.47 4.46
N ALA A 92 45.45 6.06 4.15
CA ALA A 92 45.85 4.67 4.16
C ALA A 92 45.49 4.06 5.52
N HIS A 93 44.83 2.89 5.49
CA HIS A 93 44.66 2.07 6.69
C HIS A 93 46.05 1.77 7.27
N GLN A 94 46.22 1.73 8.59
CA GLN A 94 47.54 1.58 9.25
C GLN A 94 48.37 0.36 8.80
N HIS A 95 47.74 -0.62 8.15
CA HIS A 95 48.38 -1.81 7.58
C HIS A 95 48.89 -1.64 6.15
N ALA A 96 48.63 -0.50 5.48
CA ALA A 96 49.14 -0.18 4.14
C ALA A 96 50.51 0.53 4.17
N ALA A 97 51.03 0.85 5.35
CA ALA A 97 52.39 1.35 5.53
C ALA A 97 53.41 0.20 5.31
N GLY A 98 53.65 -0.14 4.05
CA GLY A 98 54.60 -1.20 3.67
C GLY A 98 54.33 -1.89 2.32
N ALA A 99 53.27 -1.54 1.59
CA ALA A 99 52.99 -2.13 0.28
C ALA A 99 54.08 -1.77 -0.75
N ARG A 100 54.65 -2.78 -1.42
CA ARG A 100 55.65 -2.59 -2.47
C ARG A 100 55.02 -1.87 -3.66
N ILE A 101 55.74 -0.86 -4.16
CA ILE A 101 55.34 -0.02 -5.30
C ILE A 101 55.93 -0.56 -6.63
N ASP A 102 56.80 -1.56 -6.54
CA ASP A 102 57.41 -2.20 -7.71
C ASP A 102 56.42 -3.20 -8.34
N PRO A 103 56.40 -3.31 -9.69
CA PRO A 103 55.64 -4.37 -10.36
C PRO A 103 56.11 -5.76 -9.90
N PRO A 104 55.21 -6.74 -9.84
CA PRO A 104 55.54 -8.12 -9.51
C PRO A 104 56.54 -8.69 -10.52
N GLN A 105 57.58 -9.38 -10.04
CA GLN A 105 58.52 -10.06 -10.94
C GLN A 105 57.84 -11.28 -11.58
N PRO A 106 58.14 -11.58 -12.86
CA PRO A 106 57.57 -12.74 -13.54
C PRO A 106 57.96 -14.02 -12.81
N PRO A 107 57.06 -15.02 -12.70
CA PRO A 107 57.40 -16.29 -12.10
C PRO A 107 58.55 -16.96 -12.88
N ALA A 108 59.51 -17.54 -12.15
CA ALA A 108 60.60 -18.29 -12.73
C ALA A 108 60.04 -19.42 -13.63
N SER A 109 60.42 -19.39 -14.90
CA SER A 109 59.96 -20.36 -15.89
C SER A 109 60.40 -21.77 -15.52
N LYS A 110 59.44 -22.66 -15.24
CA LYS A 110 59.56 -24.05 -15.66
C LYS A 110 58.84 -24.14 -17.00
N GLY A 111 59.65 -24.25 -18.05
CA GLY A 111 59.28 -23.86 -19.39
C GLY A 111 58.17 -24.70 -20.03
N THR A 112 57.32 -24.00 -20.77
CA THR A 112 56.85 -24.42 -22.09
C THR A 112 56.64 -23.17 -22.93
N ARG A 113 57.32 -23.11 -24.07
CA ARG A 113 57.33 -22.01 -25.02
C ARG A 113 56.00 -22.03 -25.80
N TRP A 114 55.14 -21.04 -25.62
CA TRP A 114 54.01 -20.80 -26.52
C TRP A 114 54.50 -19.91 -27.66
N GLU A 115 54.44 -20.42 -28.89
CA GLU A 115 54.79 -19.67 -30.10
C GLU A 115 53.73 -18.61 -30.41
N THR A 116 54.18 -17.42 -30.77
CA THR A 116 53.36 -16.27 -31.15
C THR A 116 52.75 -16.48 -32.55
N PRO A 117 51.42 -16.45 -32.74
CA PRO A 117 50.84 -16.38 -34.08
C PRO A 117 50.93 -14.96 -34.65
N GLY A 118 51.20 -14.88 -35.95
CA GLY A 118 51.56 -13.68 -36.69
C GLY A 118 50.47 -12.61 -36.84
N ARG A 119 50.98 -11.41 -37.14
CA ARG A 119 50.40 -10.06 -37.10
C ARG A 119 49.18 -9.76 -38.01
N ALA A 120 48.47 -10.76 -38.54
CA ALA A 120 47.44 -10.52 -39.57
C ALA A 120 46.05 -11.15 -39.30
N VAL A 121 45.84 -11.81 -38.15
CA VAL A 121 44.55 -12.47 -37.82
C VAL A 121 43.74 -11.70 -36.76
N VAL A 122 44.25 -10.57 -36.27
CA VAL A 122 43.73 -9.86 -35.08
C VAL A 122 42.72 -8.74 -35.41
N GLU A 123 42.63 -8.26 -36.65
CA GLU A 123 41.86 -7.02 -36.94
C GLU A 123 40.33 -7.23 -37.09
N GLY A 124 39.84 -8.44 -37.37
CA GLY A 124 38.41 -8.65 -37.67
C GLY A 124 37.49 -8.91 -36.45
N SER A 125 38.04 -9.34 -35.32
CA SER A 125 37.25 -9.78 -34.14
C SER A 125 37.23 -8.76 -33.00
N PHE A 126 37.96 -7.64 -33.13
CA PHE A 126 38.11 -6.62 -32.08
C PHE A 126 36.96 -5.59 -32.05
N ASN A 127 36.31 -5.31 -33.19
CA ASN A 127 35.27 -4.28 -33.29
C ASN A 127 33.97 -4.54 -32.50
N ARG A 128 33.78 -5.70 -31.87
CA ARG A 128 32.57 -6.02 -31.07
C ARG A 128 32.76 -6.02 -29.56
N LEU A 129 34.00 -5.93 -29.06
CA LEU A 129 34.29 -5.82 -27.62
C LEU A 129 34.23 -4.36 -27.11
N GLY A 130 34.51 -3.38 -27.98
CA GLY A 130 34.48 -1.95 -27.62
C GLY A 130 33.12 -1.40 -27.20
N ALA A 131 32.00 -1.91 -27.75
CA ALA A 131 30.66 -1.37 -27.48
C ALA A 131 30.09 -1.72 -26.08
N ALA A 132 30.76 -2.57 -25.31
CA ALA A 132 30.35 -2.92 -23.93
C ALA A 132 31.09 -2.08 -22.86
N LEU A 133 32.22 -1.45 -23.19
CA LEU A 133 33.17 -0.90 -22.21
C LEU A 133 32.99 0.57 -21.82
N CYS A 134 32.36 1.43 -22.63
CA CYS A 134 32.27 2.86 -22.31
C CYS A 134 31.16 3.21 -21.28
N ARG A 135 30.14 2.36 -21.12
CA ARG A 135 28.83 2.72 -20.50
C ARG A 135 28.82 3.04 -18.99
N TRP A 136 29.96 3.02 -18.30
CA TRP A 136 30.04 3.22 -16.84
C TRP A 136 31.15 4.20 -16.40
N TRP A 137 31.66 5.05 -17.30
CA TRP A 137 32.65 6.09 -16.94
C TRP A 137 32.07 7.51 -16.77
N VAL A 138 30.74 7.67 -16.78
CA VAL A 138 30.05 8.93 -16.47
C VAL A 138 28.86 8.67 -15.53
N ALA A 139 29.14 8.36 -14.26
CA ALA A 139 28.12 8.37 -13.20
C ALA A 139 28.78 8.46 -11.81
N GLY A 140 29.58 9.50 -11.60
CA GLY A 140 30.04 9.90 -10.28
C GLY A 140 29.99 11.42 -10.18
N GLU A 141 29.11 11.93 -9.32
CA GLU A 141 28.91 13.34 -8.96
C GLU A 141 28.17 14.24 -9.96
N SER A 142 26.84 14.35 -9.78
CA SER A 142 26.15 15.61 -9.44
C SER A 142 24.66 15.58 -9.83
N GLY A 143 23.80 15.78 -8.82
CA GLY A 143 22.42 16.16 -9.04
C GLY A 143 22.31 17.59 -9.59
N HIS A 144 21.22 17.82 -10.33
CA HIS A 144 20.66 19.11 -10.75
C HIS A 144 21.32 19.82 -11.95
N ARG A 145 20.74 19.59 -13.14
CA ARG A 145 20.43 20.69 -14.08
C ARG A 145 19.03 20.52 -14.66
N ARG A 146 18.20 21.53 -14.42
CA ARG A 146 16.94 21.80 -15.12
C ARG A 146 17.23 22.00 -16.61
N THR A 147 16.49 21.33 -17.48
CA THR A 147 16.38 21.72 -18.89
C THR A 147 15.27 22.77 -19.05
N PRO A 148 15.50 23.88 -19.77
CA PRO A 148 14.47 24.85 -20.11
C PRO A 148 13.68 24.37 -21.34
N ALA A 149 12.39 24.69 -21.37
CA ALA A 149 11.54 24.53 -22.56
C ALA A 149 11.98 25.47 -23.70
N PRO A 150 11.83 25.08 -24.97
CA PRO A 150 11.83 26.02 -26.08
C PRO A 150 10.40 26.42 -26.48
N SER A 151 10.17 27.73 -26.51
CA SER A 151 8.99 28.41 -27.04
C SER A 151 9.22 28.91 -28.47
N SER A 152 8.16 28.85 -29.30
CA SER A 152 7.91 29.59 -30.56
C SER A 152 8.81 29.20 -31.76
N LEU A 153 8.38 29.03 -33.02
CA LEU A 153 7.32 29.56 -33.89
C LEU A 153 6.92 28.40 -34.83
N ASP A 154 5.71 28.23 -35.38
CA ASP A 154 5.02 29.11 -36.33
C ASP A 154 3.56 28.66 -36.47
N GLY A 155 2.65 29.63 -36.57
CA GLY A 155 1.23 29.39 -36.83
C GLY A 155 0.93 29.24 -38.32
N LYS A 156 -0.10 28.42 -38.62
CA LYS A 156 -1.09 28.73 -39.66
C LYS A 156 -2.37 27.93 -39.43
N GLN A 157 -3.47 28.67 -39.53
CA GLN A 157 -4.87 28.28 -39.43
C GLN A 157 -5.26 27.16 -40.40
N CYS A 158 -6.21 26.31 -40.01
CA CYS A 158 -7.44 26.12 -40.78
C CYS A 158 -8.53 25.33 -40.02
N ALA A 159 -9.70 25.97 -39.99
CA ALA A 159 -11.10 25.60 -39.74
C ALA A 159 -11.57 24.13 -39.58
N HIS A 160 -12.63 24.03 -38.76
CA HIS A 160 -13.67 22.99 -38.72
C HIS A 160 -14.13 22.45 -40.09
N ALA A 161 -14.31 21.13 -40.18
CA ALA A 161 -15.52 20.46 -40.68
C ALA A 161 -15.40 18.94 -40.46
N GLY A 162 -16.45 18.31 -39.94
CA GLY A 162 -16.44 16.90 -39.58
C GLY A 162 -16.42 15.95 -40.77
N HIS A 163 -15.90 14.74 -40.55
CA HIS A 163 -16.20 13.50 -41.26
C HIS A 163 -15.81 12.35 -40.32
N TYR A 164 -16.72 11.40 -40.08
CA TYR A 164 -16.37 10.06 -39.63
C TYR A 164 -15.59 9.37 -40.75
N PRO A 165 -14.48 8.68 -40.43
CA PRO A 165 -14.24 7.42 -41.13
C PRO A 165 -13.66 6.32 -40.23
N GLY A 166 -14.16 5.10 -40.49
CA GLY A 166 -13.31 3.92 -40.62
C GLY A 166 -12.99 3.17 -39.34
N ALA A 167 -13.62 2.00 -39.21
CA ALA A 167 -13.10 0.87 -38.43
C ALA A 167 -11.62 0.64 -38.83
N GLY A 168 -10.73 1.05 -37.94
CA GLY A 168 -9.30 0.83 -38.02
C GLY A 168 -8.89 -0.06 -36.86
N THR A 169 -8.49 -1.28 -37.19
CA THR A 169 -7.83 -2.25 -36.34
C THR A 169 -6.79 -1.57 -35.44
N ARG A 170 -7.10 -1.46 -34.14
CA ARG A 170 -6.12 -1.09 -33.13
C ARG A 170 -5.22 -2.31 -32.88
N ALA A 171 -3.93 -2.14 -33.14
CA ALA A 171 -2.91 -3.00 -32.58
C ALA A 171 -2.84 -2.72 -31.08
N TRP A 172 -3.21 -3.69 -30.26
CA TRP A 172 -3.20 -3.62 -28.80
C TRP A 172 -1.86 -4.18 -28.29
N GLU A 173 -1.09 -3.35 -27.60
CA GLU A 173 0.06 -3.76 -26.80
C GLU A 173 -0.41 -4.23 -25.42
N LYS A 174 0.13 -5.36 -24.95
CA LYS A 174 -0.33 -6.19 -23.82
C LYS A 174 -0.18 -5.52 -22.45
N THR A 175 -1.26 -5.49 -21.67
CA THR A 175 -1.22 -5.63 -20.20
C THR A 175 -2.59 -6.05 -19.65
N ASN A 176 -2.72 -7.29 -19.16
CA ASN A 176 -3.88 -7.79 -18.39
C ASN A 176 -4.20 -6.84 -17.22
N SER A 177 -5.00 -5.81 -17.46
CA SER A 177 -5.24 -4.72 -16.53
C SER A 177 -6.74 -4.60 -16.25
N VAL A 178 -7.08 -4.17 -15.03
CA VAL A 178 -8.47 -3.92 -14.62
C VAL A 178 -9.16 -2.94 -15.60
N ASP A 179 -8.40 -2.07 -16.26
CA ASP A 179 -8.91 -1.11 -17.24
C ASP A 179 -9.34 -1.75 -18.56
N GLU A 180 -8.69 -2.83 -19.01
CA GLU A 180 -9.13 -3.61 -20.18
C GLU A 180 -10.46 -4.34 -19.89
N ALA A 181 -10.58 -4.95 -18.71
CA ALA A 181 -11.82 -5.59 -18.27
C ALA A 181 -12.98 -4.57 -18.16
N ARG A 182 -12.68 -3.34 -17.70
CA ARG A 182 -13.66 -2.24 -17.67
C ARG A 182 -14.09 -1.79 -19.06
N ALA A 183 -13.15 -1.70 -20.01
CA ALA A 183 -13.47 -1.35 -21.40
C ALA A 183 -14.42 -2.38 -22.00
N LEU A 184 -14.14 -3.68 -21.82
CA LEU A 184 -15.00 -4.78 -22.27
C LEU A 184 -16.40 -4.73 -21.64
N LEU A 185 -16.50 -4.43 -20.34
CA LEU A 185 -17.79 -4.25 -19.65
C LEU A 185 -18.60 -3.06 -20.20
N ALA A 186 -17.93 -1.95 -20.50
CA ALA A 186 -18.57 -0.76 -21.06
C ALA A 186 -19.11 -1.06 -22.46
N ASP A 187 -18.31 -1.72 -23.30
CA ASP A 187 -18.72 -2.13 -24.65
C ASP A 187 -19.87 -3.14 -24.60
N TYR A 188 -19.79 -4.14 -23.70
CA TYR A 188 -20.86 -5.11 -23.46
C TYR A 188 -22.16 -4.45 -23.01
N GLY A 189 -22.08 -3.49 -22.09
CA GLY A 189 -23.24 -2.76 -21.57
C GLY A 189 -23.90 -1.84 -22.60
N GLN A 190 -23.11 -1.15 -23.43
CA GLN A 190 -23.65 -0.35 -24.54
C GLN A 190 -24.36 -1.23 -25.56
N TRP A 191 -23.73 -2.36 -25.92
CA TRP A 191 -24.30 -3.31 -26.88
C TRP A 191 -25.58 -3.96 -26.37
N ALA A 192 -25.62 -4.37 -25.09
CA ALA A 192 -26.81 -4.99 -24.48
C ALA A 192 -28.02 -4.05 -24.41
N LYS A 193 -27.83 -2.73 -24.56
CA LYS A 193 -28.87 -1.70 -24.59
C LYS A 193 -29.26 -1.27 -26.01
N ASP A 194 -28.53 -1.69 -27.04
CA ASP A 194 -28.81 -1.33 -28.44
C ASP A 194 -29.78 -2.30 -29.11
N ASP A 195 -31.07 -1.98 -29.00
CA ASP A 195 -32.15 -2.72 -29.65
C ASP A 195 -32.19 -2.53 -31.18
N THR A 196 -31.40 -1.61 -31.75
CA THR A 196 -31.43 -1.27 -33.18
C THR A 196 -30.38 -2.00 -34.03
N ALA A 197 -29.45 -2.70 -33.39
CA ALA A 197 -28.41 -3.48 -34.07
C ALA A 197 -28.99 -4.69 -34.84
N THR A 198 -28.48 -4.93 -36.05
CA THR A 198 -28.82 -6.13 -36.83
C THR A 198 -28.26 -7.39 -36.18
N ASP A 199 -28.88 -8.55 -36.41
CA ASP A 199 -28.38 -9.83 -35.88
C ASP A 199 -26.94 -10.13 -36.31
N ALA A 200 -26.53 -9.71 -37.52
CA ALA A 200 -25.16 -9.86 -38.00
C ALA A 200 -24.14 -9.03 -37.20
N ALA A 201 -24.44 -7.75 -36.94
CA ALA A 201 -23.61 -6.88 -36.11
C ALA A 201 -23.55 -7.39 -34.66
N ARG A 202 -24.65 -7.96 -34.17
CA ARG A 202 -24.72 -8.63 -32.87
C ARG A 202 -23.84 -9.88 -32.80
N TYR A 203 -23.84 -10.72 -33.83
CA TYR A 203 -22.94 -11.88 -33.90
C TYR A 203 -21.45 -11.47 -33.94
N GLU A 204 -21.09 -10.46 -34.72
CA GLU A 204 -19.69 -10.01 -34.84
C GLU A 204 -19.17 -9.42 -33.52
N ALA A 205 -19.91 -8.51 -32.90
CA ALA A 205 -19.54 -7.91 -31.62
C ALA A 205 -19.39 -8.95 -30.50
N LEU A 206 -20.34 -9.90 -30.41
CA LEU A 206 -20.27 -10.97 -29.43
C LEU A 206 -19.10 -11.93 -29.69
N THR A 207 -18.76 -12.17 -30.97
CA THR A 207 -17.60 -13.00 -31.34
C THR A 207 -16.30 -12.37 -30.88
N GLU A 208 -16.12 -11.07 -31.12
CA GLU A 208 -14.91 -10.37 -30.71
C GLU A 208 -14.82 -10.25 -29.18
N LEU A 209 -15.94 -9.99 -28.48
CA LEU A 209 -15.96 -10.01 -27.01
C LEU A 209 -15.51 -11.37 -26.46
N VAL A 210 -16.06 -12.45 -27.00
CA VAL A 210 -15.73 -13.82 -26.57
C VAL A 210 -14.28 -14.18 -26.92
N ALA A 211 -13.77 -13.73 -28.07
CA ALA A 211 -12.36 -13.90 -28.42
C ALA A 211 -11.46 -13.19 -27.40
N SER A 212 -11.77 -11.93 -27.05
CA SER A 212 -11.01 -11.18 -26.04
C SER A 212 -11.04 -11.85 -24.65
N LEU A 213 -12.18 -12.42 -24.23
CA LEU A 213 -12.25 -13.17 -22.97
C LEU A 213 -11.37 -14.43 -22.97
N LEU A 214 -11.23 -15.11 -24.12
CA LEU A 214 -10.36 -16.27 -24.24
C LEU A 214 -8.88 -15.85 -24.25
N GLU A 215 -8.55 -14.79 -24.98
CA GLU A 215 -7.19 -14.22 -25.11
C GLU A 215 -6.65 -13.67 -23.77
N GLN A 216 -7.52 -13.33 -22.81
CA GLN A 216 -7.10 -12.93 -21.45
C GLN A 216 -6.50 -14.08 -20.62
N VAL A 217 -6.92 -15.32 -20.90
CA VAL A 217 -6.59 -16.51 -20.09
C VAL A 217 -5.65 -17.47 -20.84
N ILE A 218 -5.72 -17.45 -22.16
CA ILE A 218 -4.98 -18.34 -23.05
C ILE A 218 -4.06 -17.47 -23.91
N THR A 219 -2.81 -17.89 -24.12
CA THR A 219 -1.85 -17.15 -24.96
C THR A 219 -2.43 -16.85 -26.35
N ASP A 220 -2.31 -15.59 -26.84
CA ASP A 220 -2.91 -15.12 -28.10
C ASP A 220 -2.82 -16.09 -29.29
N ASP A 221 -1.66 -16.75 -29.48
CA ASP A 221 -1.42 -17.65 -30.61
C ASP A 221 -2.29 -18.93 -30.58
N ALA A 222 -3.00 -19.19 -29.48
CA ALA A 222 -3.85 -20.36 -29.29
C ALA A 222 -5.31 -20.14 -29.72
N VAL A 223 -5.81 -18.89 -29.77
CA VAL A 223 -7.19 -18.60 -30.17
C VAL A 223 -7.26 -18.34 -31.67
N ARG A 224 -8.05 -19.14 -32.40
CA ARG A 224 -8.14 -19.15 -33.86
C ARG A 224 -9.57 -18.86 -34.29
N ARG A 225 -9.77 -17.86 -35.16
CA ARG A 225 -11.08 -17.61 -35.78
C ARG A 225 -11.31 -18.67 -36.87
N VAL A 226 -12.47 -19.33 -36.83
CA VAL A 226 -12.85 -20.44 -37.71
C VAL A 226 -14.14 -20.09 -38.43
N ASP A 227 -14.21 -20.35 -39.74
CA ASP A 227 -15.45 -20.23 -40.53
C ASP A 227 -16.19 -21.56 -40.55
N LEU A 228 -17.42 -21.57 -40.03
CA LEU A 228 -18.30 -22.72 -39.91
C LEU A 228 -19.44 -22.61 -40.92
N GLU A 229 -19.13 -22.75 -42.21
CA GLU A 229 -20.08 -22.64 -43.33
C GLU A 229 -20.78 -21.26 -43.43
N GLY A 230 -20.01 -20.17 -43.30
CA GLY A 230 -20.51 -18.80 -43.34
C GLY A 230 -20.92 -18.24 -41.97
N LEU A 231 -20.57 -18.94 -40.89
CA LEU A 231 -20.81 -18.52 -39.51
C LEU A 231 -19.49 -18.38 -38.75
N PRO A 232 -19.27 -17.29 -38.00
CA PRO A 232 -18.06 -17.13 -37.20
C PRO A 232 -18.04 -18.11 -36.02
N GLY A 233 -16.89 -18.73 -35.79
CA GLY A 233 -16.55 -19.57 -34.65
C GLY A 233 -15.13 -19.33 -34.15
N LEU A 234 -14.82 -19.86 -32.97
CA LEU A 234 -13.54 -19.69 -32.29
C LEU A 234 -12.98 -21.05 -31.84
N GLY A 235 -11.80 -21.42 -32.32
CA GLY A 235 -11.06 -22.60 -31.86
C GLY A 235 -9.98 -22.20 -30.86
N PHE A 236 -9.78 -22.95 -29.80
CA PHE A 236 -8.72 -22.68 -28.82
C PHE A 236 -8.26 -23.93 -28.08
N GLU A 237 -7.01 -23.93 -27.60
CA GLU A 237 -6.45 -24.98 -26.75
C GLU A 237 -6.50 -24.54 -25.28
N PHE A 238 -7.06 -25.38 -24.39
CA PHE A 238 -7.05 -25.13 -22.95
C PHE A 238 -6.81 -26.42 -22.15
N GLU A 239 -5.82 -26.40 -21.24
CA GLU A 239 -5.38 -27.58 -20.46
C GLU A 239 -5.06 -28.81 -21.33
N GLY A 240 -4.41 -28.59 -22.49
CA GLY A 240 -3.97 -29.65 -23.42
C GLY A 240 -5.11 -30.25 -24.25
N ARG A 241 -6.20 -29.49 -24.47
CA ARG A 241 -7.39 -29.94 -25.20
C ARG A 241 -7.92 -28.87 -26.12
N ASP A 242 -8.30 -29.30 -27.32
CA ASP A 242 -8.83 -28.44 -28.37
C ASP A 242 -10.36 -28.28 -28.26
N TYR A 243 -10.81 -27.03 -28.11
CA TYR A 243 -12.21 -26.65 -28.04
C TYR A 243 -12.60 -25.83 -29.27
N LEU A 244 -13.81 -26.06 -29.77
CA LEU A 244 -14.47 -25.20 -30.76
C LEU A 244 -15.69 -24.53 -30.14
N LEU A 245 -15.71 -23.20 -30.08
CA LEU A 245 -16.82 -22.40 -29.58
C LEU A 245 -17.57 -21.74 -30.74
N SER A 246 -18.90 -21.88 -30.74
CA SER A 246 -19.80 -21.17 -31.65
C SER A 246 -20.83 -20.36 -30.87
N LEU A 247 -21.37 -19.31 -31.50
CA LEU A 247 -22.28 -18.35 -30.90
C LEU A 247 -23.66 -18.44 -31.52
N ALA A 248 -24.73 -18.38 -30.72
CA ALA A 248 -26.13 -18.39 -31.14
C ALA A 248 -26.91 -17.25 -30.49
N ILE A 249 -27.67 -16.51 -31.30
CA ILE A 249 -28.54 -15.40 -30.88
C ILE A 249 -29.97 -15.70 -31.33
N GLY A 250 -30.90 -15.78 -30.38
CA GLY A 250 -32.31 -16.10 -30.61
C GLY A 250 -32.60 -17.61 -30.78
N PRO A 251 -33.87 -18.00 -31.07
CA PRO A 251 -34.33 -19.39 -31.13
C PRO A 251 -33.86 -20.18 -32.39
N ASN A 252 -32.77 -19.75 -33.05
CA ASN A 252 -32.45 -20.26 -34.38
C ASN A 252 -31.63 -21.57 -34.33
N HIS A 253 -32.33 -22.71 -34.44
CA HIS A 253 -31.76 -24.08 -34.43
C HIS A 253 -30.75 -24.39 -35.56
N ALA A 254 -30.64 -23.52 -36.57
CA ALA A 254 -29.74 -23.71 -37.71
C ALA A 254 -28.25 -23.72 -37.31
N ARG A 255 -27.85 -22.98 -36.27
CA ARG A 255 -26.45 -22.90 -35.83
C ARG A 255 -25.95 -24.19 -35.14
N GLY A 256 -26.79 -24.88 -34.36
CA GLY A 256 -26.43 -26.16 -33.74
C GLY A 256 -26.09 -27.25 -34.77
N ARG A 257 -26.74 -27.21 -35.95
CA ARG A 257 -26.43 -28.07 -37.09
C ARG A 257 -25.12 -27.69 -37.80
N ALA A 258 -24.76 -26.41 -37.87
CA ALA A 258 -23.49 -25.97 -38.47
C ALA A 258 -22.27 -26.43 -37.66
N VAL A 259 -22.36 -26.42 -36.32
CA VAL A 259 -21.31 -26.96 -35.43
C VAL A 259 -21.13 -28.47 -35.63
N LEU A 260 -22.23 -29.21 -35.81
CA LEU A 260 -22.20 -30.63 -36.18
C LEU A 260 -21.57 -30.87 -37.57
N SER A 261 -21.89 -30.02 -38.55
CA SER A 261 -21.36 -30.09 -39.92
C SER A 261 -19.85 -29.86 -39.95
N ALA A 262 -19.34 -28.94 -39.13
CA ALA A 262 -17.91 -28.66 -38.98
C ALA A 262 -17.07 -29.88 -38.57
N ARG A 263 -17.63 -30.79 -37.76
CA ARG A 263 -17.01 -32.09 -37.44
C ARG A 263 -17.00 -33.04 -38.64
N GLN A 264 -18.05 -33.04 -39.45
CA GLN A 264 -18.11 -33.82 -40.68
C GLN A 264 -17.13 -33.30 -41.75
N SER A 265 -16.75 -32.01 -41.66
CA SER A 265 -15.77 -31.33 -42.51
C SER A 265 -14.30 -31.58 -42.15
N GLY A 266 -13.99 -32.39 -41.12
CA GLY A 266 -12.63 -32.85 -40.83
C GLY A 266 -11.77 -31.92 -39.96
N LEU A 267 -12.36 -31.00 -39.20
CA LEU A 267 -11.64 -30.19 -38.21
C LEU A 267 -11.23 -31.04 -36.99
N GLU A 268 -9.97 -30.92 -36.54
CA GLU A 268 -9.33 -31.77 -35.51
C GLU A 268 -9.62 -31.34 -34.05
N PHE A 269 -10.80 -30.80 -33.72
CA PHE A 269 -11.12 -30.39 -32.33
C PHE A 269 -11.65 -31.56 -31.49
N GLU A 270 -11.17 -31.69 -30.25
CA GLU A 270 -11.59 -32.75 -29.33
C GLU A 270 -12.98 -32.50 -28.70
N ARG A 271 -13.31 -31.22 -28.51
CA ARG A 271 -14.49 -30.72 -27.77
C ARG A 271 -15.13 -29.55 -28.48
N TRP A 272 -16.40 -29.28 -28.19
CA TRP A 272 -17.06 -28.06 -28.69
C TRP A 272 -18.10 -27.47 -27.73
N ALA A 273 -18.28 -26.16 -27.77
CA ALA A 273 -19.23 -25.43 -26.93
C ALA A 273 -20.10 -24.51 -27.79
N LEU A 274 -21.36 -24.32 -27.37
CA LEU A 274 -22.29 -23.39 -27.98
C LEU A 274 -22.68 -22.34 -26.94
N LEU A 275 -22.36 -21.07 -27.20
CA LEU A 275 -22.79 -19.96 -26.35
C LEU A 275 -24.08 -19.35 -26.91
N TRP A 276 -25.10 -19.26 -26.06
CA TRP A 276 -26.47 -18.92 -26.43
C TRP A 276 -26.96 -17.64 -25.72
N TRP A 277 -27.44 -16.64 -26.48
CA TRP A 277 -27.71 -15.29 -25.97
C TRP A 277 -29.06 -15.06 -25.26
N THR A 278 -30.09 -15.90 -25.46
CA THR A 278 -31.42 -15.59 -24.89
C THR A 278 -31.35 -15.51 -23.36
N ALA A 279 -31.97 -14.47 -22.79
CA ALA A 279 -31.93 -14.14 -21.35
C ALA A 279 -32.37 -15.30 -20.44
N THR A 280 -33.14 -16.23 -20.99
CA THR A 280 -33.47 -17.51 -20.40
C THR A 280 -33.57 -18.53 -21.52
N ILE A 281 -33.05 -19.74 -21.29
CA ILE A 281 -33.60 -20.93 -21.92
C ILE A 281 -34.91 -21.21 -21.16
N THR A 282 -35.98 -20.48 -21.47
CA THR A 282 -37.32 -20.85 -21.00
C THR A 282 -37.86 -21.93 -21.93
N PRO A 283 -38.04 -23.18 -21.48
CA PRO A 283 -38.53 -24.23 -22.35
C PRO A 283 -40.06 -24.23 -22.38
N ASP A 284 -40.62 -24.17 -23.58
CA ASP A 284 -41.33 -25.38 -23.99
C ASP A 284 -40.23 -26.44 -24.26
N VAL A 285 -40.36 -27.58 -23.60
CA VAL A 285 -39.35 -28.66 -23.44
C VAL A 285 -38.90 -29.27 -24.78
N ASP A 286 -39.68 -29.05 -25.85
CA ASP A 286 -39.46 -29.62 -27.19
C ASP A 286 -38.25 -29.01 -27.95
N ASP A 287 -37.79 -27.81 -27.59
CA ASP A 287 -36.65 -27.14 -28.24
C ASP A 287 -35.29 -27.57 -27.68
N LEU A 288 -35.24 -27.92 -26.38
CA LEU A 288 -34.06 -28.46 -25.73
C LEU A 288 -33.75 -29.85 -26.25
N ASP A 289 -34.74 -30.72 -26.46
CA ASP A 289 -34.51 -32.07 -26.99
C ASP A 289 -33.82 -32.07 -28.37
N GLN A 290 -34.14 -31.10 -29.24
CA GLN A 290 -33.51 -30.96 -30.57
C GLN A 290 -32.07 -30.43 -30.51
N VAL A 291 -31.77 -29.52 -29.56
CA VAL A 291 -30.40 -29.02 -29.33
C VAL A 291 -29.58 -30.06 -28.56
N GLU A 292 -30.17 -30.75 -27.60
CA GLU A 292 -29.55 -31.84 -26.88
C GLU A 292 -29.22 -33.01 -27.82
N ASP A 293 -30.10 -33.42 -28.73
CA ASP A 293 -29.78 -34.46 -29.73
C ASP A 293 -28.60 -34.09 -30.62
N ALA A 294 -28.41 -32.80 -30.90
CA ALA A 294 -27.23 -32.32 -31.62
C ALA A 294 -25.94 -32.31 -30.77
N VAL A 295 -26.07 -32.26 -29.44
CA VAL A 295 -24.98 -32.04 -28.46
C VAL A 295 -24.60 -33.29 -27.66
N ARG A 296 -25.51 -34.29 -27.51
CA ARG A 296 -25.59 -35.42 -26.53
C ARG A 296 -24.39 -36.41 -26.48
N ALA A 297 -23.19 -36.03 -26.92
CA ALA A 297 -21.94 -36.80 -26.73
C ALA A 297 -20.62 -36.00 -26.53
N PHE A 298 -20.42 -34.81 -27.15
CA PHE A 298 -19.12 -34.08 -27.12
C PHE A 298 -19.23 -32.55 -27.00
N GLY A 299 -20.45 -32.03 -26.83
CA GLY A 299 -20.69 -30.59 -26.74
C GLY A 299 -21.29 -30.15 -25.40
N VAL A 300 -21.23 -28.84 -25.12
CA VAL A 300 -21.95 -28.17 -24.04
C VAL A 300 -22.60 -26.88 -24.51
N VAL A 301 -23.68 -26.48 -23.85
CA VAL A 301 -24.39 -25.22 -24.09
C VAL A 301 -24.18 -24.33 -22.89
N LEU A 302 -23.70 -23.11 -23.15
CA LEU A 302 -23.62 -22.02 -22.20
C LEU A 302 -24.67 -20.98 -22.58
N ASP A 303 -25.40 -20.44 -21.60
CA ASP A 303 -26.36 -19.37 -21.83
C ASP A 303 -25.76 -17.99 -21.49
N ARG A 304 -26.57 -16.93 -21.63
CA ARG A 304 -26.19 -15.57 -21.27
C ARG A 304 -25.66 -15.44 -19.84
N THR A 305 -26.19 -16.18 -18.87
CA THR A 305 -25.74 -16.08 -17.47
C THR A 305 -24.30 -16.56 -17.30
N HIS A 306 -23.88 -17.56 -18.08
CA HIS A 306 -22.48 -18.02 -18.11
C HIS A 306 -21.56 -16.97 -18.72
N LEU A 307 -22.00 -16.29 -19.78
CA LEU A 307 -21.23 -15.17 -20.34
C LEU A 307 -21.15 -14.00 -19.35
N ASP A 308 -22.25 -13.63 -18.70
CA ASP A 308 -22.26 -12.58 -17.68
C ASP A 308 -21.27 -12.92 -16.54
N ALA A 309 -21.17 -14.21 -16.15
CA ALA A 309 -20.17 -14.68 -15.19
C ALA A 309 -18.73 -14.53 -15.69
N ALA A 310 -18.47 -14.79 -16.97
CA ALA A 310 -17.15 -14.61 -17.57
C ALA A 310 -16.76 -13.12 -17.69
N VAL A 311 -17.66 -12.30 -18.24
CA VAL A 311 -17.46 -10.86 -18.42
C VAL A 311 -17.32 -10.15 -17.07
N GLY A 312 -18.11 -10.55 -16.07
CA GLY A 312 -18.02 -9.99 -14.72
C GLY A 312 -16.80 -10.45 -13.92
N GLY A 313 -16.05 -11.45 -14.42
CA GLY A 313 -14.87 -12.01 -13.76
C GLY A 313 -15.18 -12.99 -12.63
N LEU A 314 -16.40 -13.53 -12.55
CA LEU A 314 -16.79 -14.52 -11.55
C LEU A 314 -16.11 -15.88 -11.78
N ARG A 315 -16.01 -16.30 -13.04
CA ARG A 315 -15.30 -17.50 -13.52
C ARG A 315 -14.85 -17.29 -14.95
N SER A 316 -13.68 -17.77 -15.34
CA SER A 316 -13.25 -17.62 -16.73
C SER A 316 -14.10 -18.46 -17.69
N LEU A 317 -14.23 -18.01 -18.94
CA LEU A 317 -15.00 -18.72 -19.96
C LEU A 317 -14.48 -20.15 -20.21
N PRO A 318 -13.16 -20.41 -20.32
CA PRO A 318 -12.64 -21.77 -20.45
C PRO A 318 -12.99 -22.68 -19.26
N GLU A 319 -12.97 -22.17 -18.04
CA GLU A 319 -13.37 -22.93 -16.84
C GLU A 319 -14.85 -23.28 -16.86
N LEU A 320 -15.73 -22.35 -17.23
CA LEU A 320 -17.17 -22.61 -17.36
C LEU A 320 -17.45 -23.70 -18.40
N ILE A 321 -16.76 -23.64 -19.55
CA ILE A 321 -16.85 -24.68 -20.59
C ILE A 321 -16.39 -26.04 -20.01
N ARG A 322 -15.20 -26.08 -19.41
CA ARG A 322 -14.61 -27.31 -18.82
C ARG A 322 -15.50 -27.91 -17.74
N ASP A 323 -16.00 -27.09 -16.83
CA ASP A 323 -16.77 -27.55 -15.67
C ASP A 323 -18.15 -28.04 -16.10
N THR A 324 -18.77 -27.41 -17.10
CA THR A 324 -20.00 -27.91 -17.72
C THR A 324 -19.77 -29.30 -18.33
N PHE A 325 -18.65 -29.50 -19.04
CA PHE A 325 -18.30 -30.83 -19.58
C PHE A 325 -18.14 -31.90 -18.49
N ARG A 326 -17.63 -31.55 -17.30
CA ARG A 326 -17.46 -32.50 -16.19
C ARG A 326 -18.79 -33.02 -15.66
N GLN A 327 -19.86 -32.23 -15.74
CA GLN A 327 -21.21 -32.61 -15.27
C GLN A 327 -21.91 -33.62 -16.18
N ARG A 328 -21.39 -33.84 -17.40
CA ARG A 328 -21.96 -34.77 -18.40
C ARG A 328 -23.42 -34.46 -18.77
N GLN A 329 -23.83 -33.20 -18.63
CA GLN A 329 -25.13 -32.70 -19.09
C GLN A 329 -24.90 -31.70 -20.24
N PRO A 330 -25.77 -31.67 -21.27
CA PRO A 330 -25.65 -30.72 -22.38
C PRO A 330 -25.70 -29.26 -21.93
N HIS A 331 -26.51 -28.95 -20.91
CA HIS A 331 -26.60 -27.64 -20.27
C HIS A 331 -26.77 -27.84 -18.76
N ILE A 332 -26.21 -26.92 -17.99
CA ILE A 332 -26.44 -26.83 -16.54
C ILE A 332 -26.61 -25.36 -16.18
N PRO A 333 -27.64 -24.98 -15.40
CA PRO A 333 -27.79 -23.59 -14.95
C PRO A 333 -26.56 -23.14 -14.16
N LEU A 334 -26.09 -21.90 -14.38
CA LEU A 334 -24.90 -21.35 -13.73
C LEU A 334 -24.91 -21.54 -12.21
N ALA A 335 -26.06 -21.25 -11.58
CA ALA A 335 -26.26 -21.43 -10.14
C ALA A 335 -25.92 -22.86 -9.68
N ARG A 336 -26.40 -23.88 -10.41
CA ARG A 336 -26.09 -25.28 -10.12
C ARG A 336 -24.64 -25.61 -10.43
N LEU A 337 -24.08 -25.10 -11.52
CA LEU A 337 -22.69 -25.35 -11.90
C LEU A 337 -21.70 -24.93 -10.79
N LEU A 338 -21.90 -23.73 -10.25
CA LEU A 338 -21.01 -23.14 -9.25
C LEU A 338 -21.24 -23.69 -7.84
N THR A 339 -22.45 -24.13 -7.52
CA THR A 339 -22.81 -24.69 -6.19
C THR A 339 -22.58 -26.21 -6.08
N ALA A 340 -22.63 -26.95 -7.19
CA ALA A 340 -22.55 -28.42 -7.18
C ALA A 340 -21.15 -29.01 -6.92
N SER A 341 -20.10 -28.17 -6.93
CA SER A 341 -18.70 -28.63 -6.89
C SER A 341 -18.03 -28.53 -5.50
N LEU A 342 -18.75 -28.06 -4.48
CA LEU A 342 -18.20 -27.92 -3.13
C LEU A 342 -18.55 -29.15 -2.27
N PRO A 343 -17.61 -29.68 -1.46
CA PRO A 343 -17.97 -30.71 -0.48
C PRO A 343 -19.02 -30.13 0.48
N PRO A 344 -19.98 -30.93 0.98
CA PRO A 344 -21.05 -30.46 1.84
C PRO A 344 -20.53 -30.24 3.26
N ASP A 345 -19.64 -29.26 3.44
CA ASP A 345 -19.34 -28.77 4.76
C ASP A 345 -20.55 -27.99 5.26
N ARG A 346 -21.13 -28.50 6.35
CA ARG A 346 -22.18 -27.76 7.05
C ARG A 346 -21.63 -26.39 7.44
N PRO A 347 -22.43 -25.32 7.36
CA PRO A 347 -22.00 -24.01 7.83
C PRO A 347 -21.55 -24.15 9.28
N TRP A 348 -20.50 -23.42 9.65
CA TRP A 348 -19.83 -23.61 10.92
C TRP A 348 -20.82 -23.34 12.07
N PRO A 349 -21.01 -24.32 12.98
CA PRO A 349 -22.02 -24.20 14.02
C PRO A 349 -21.59 -23.15 15.04
N MET A 350 -22.56 -22.38 15.50
CA MET A 350 -22.39 -21.37 16.54
C MET A 350 -23.13 -21.80 17.80
N THR A 351 -22.42 -21.85 18.93
CA THR A 351 -23.02 -22.23 20.21
C THR A 351 -23.49 -20.97 20.94
N PRO A 352 -24.75 -20.93 21.41
CA PRO A 352 -25.22 -19.85 22.28
C PRO A 352 -24.37 -19.73 23.55
N ALA A 353 -23.96 -18.53 23.92
CA ALA A 353 -23.09 -18.28 25.07
C ALA A 353 -23.66 -18.84 26.38
N ALA A 354 -24.99 -18.85 26.53
CA ALA A 354 -25.67 -19.45 27.68
C ALA A 354 -25.40 -20.95 27.88
N ARG A 355 -24.86 -21.65 26.88
CA ARG A 355 -24.50 -23.07 26.93
C ARG A 355 -22.99 -23.32 27.08
N ILE A 356 -22.20 -22.25 27.25
CA ILE A 356 -20.74 -22.28 27.32
C ILE A 356 -20.31 -22.05 28.78
N SER A 357 -19.12 -22.55 29.13
CA SER A 357 -18.53 -22.35 30.46
C SER A 357 -18.48 -20.85 30.83
N PRO A 358 -18.79 -20.46 32.09
CA PRO A 358 -18.72 -19.08 32.57
C PRO A 358 -17.35 -18.40 32.43
N ALA A 359 -16.30 -19.16 32.13
CA ALA A 359 -14.93 -18.71 31.94
C ALA A 359 -14.67 -18.01 30.59
N VAL A 360 -15.55 -18.19 29.60
CA VAL A 360 -15.48 -17.47 28.31
C VAL A 360 -16.33 -16.20 28.45
N ARG A 361 -15.69 -15.08 28.82
CA ARG A 361 -16.32 -13.76 28.86
C ARG A 361 -15.53 -12.82 27.96
N VAL A 362 -16.26 -11.97 27.25
CA VAL A 362 -15.64 -10.81 26.60
C VAL A 362 -15.48 -9.76 27.70
N GLU A 363 -14.23 -9.53 28.10
CA GLU A 363 -13.91 -8.41 28.99
C GLU A 363 -14.10 -7.12 28.19
N MET A 364 -14.88 -6.18 28.75
CA MET A 364 -15.15 -4.89 28.13
C MET A 364 -14.92 -3.78 29.15
N GLN A 365 -14.17 -2.77 28.75
CA GLN A 365 -14.11 -1.47 29.41
C GLN A 365 -14.88 -0.49 28.53
N ALA A 366 -16.12 -0.16 28.92
CA ALA A 366 -16.95 0.80 28.20
C ALA A 366 -17.07 2.12 28.96
N GLN A 367 -17.20 3.21 28.21
CA GLN A 367 -17.74 4.46 28.73
C GLN A 367 -19.27 4.31 28.81
N ALA A 368 -19.87 4.60 29.97
CA ALA A 368 -21.27 4.26 30.24
C ALA A 368 -22.26 5.08 29.39
N PRO A 369 -23.41 4.52 28.96
CA PRO A 369 -24.04 3.27 29.43
C PRO A 369 -24.02 2.11 28.43
N LEU A 370 -22.91 1.85 27.72
CA LEU A 370 -22.84 0.72 26.77
C LEU A 370 -22.69 -0.64 27.48
N ALA A 371 -23.56 -1.59 27.15
CA ALA A 371 -23.49 -2.99 27.59
C ALA A 371 -23.13 -3.91 26.41
N ALA A 372 -22.24 -4.87 26.65
CA ALA A 372 -21.88 -5.92 25.70
C ALA A 372 -22.32 -7.30 26.22
N GLU A 373 -23.07 -8.02 25.39
CA GLU A 373 -23.55 -9.37 25.65
C GLU A 373 -22.96 -10.32 24.60
N LEU A 374 -22.16 -11.29 25.02
CA LEU A 374 -21.71 -12.36 24.14
C LEU A 374 -22.91 -13.26 23.79
N LEU A 375 -23.32 -13.31 22.52
CA LEU A 375 -24.45 -14.13 22.08
C LEU A 375 -24.01 -15.54 21.66
N PHE A 376 -22.94 -15.61 20.90
CA PHE A 376 -22.52 -16.85 20.26
C PHE A 376 -21.00 -16.98 20.17
N VAL A 377 -20.52 -18.23 20.22
CA VAL A 377 -19.11 -18.58 20.00
C VAL A 377 -19.02 -19.74 19.00
N GLY A 378 -18.08 -19.64 18.07
CA GLY A 378 -17.76 -20.72 17.14
C GLY A 378 -17.30 -21.99 17.85
N VAL A 379 -17.85 -23.14 17.45
CA VAL A 379 -17.54 -24.44 18.08
C VAL A 379 -16.11 -24.90 17.78
N ARG A 380 -15.56 -24.49 16.65
CA ARG A 380 -14.22 -24.84 16.17
C ARG A 380 -13.46 -23.58 15.80
N ALA A 381 -12.13 -23.65 15.87
CA ALA A 381 -11.30 -22.65 15.25
C ALA A 381 -11.47 -22.73 13.73
N LEU A 382 -11.63 -21.58 13.09
CA LEU A 382 -11.67 -21.46 11.64
C LEU A 382 -10.26 -21.28 11.09
N THR A 383 -10.01 -21.87 9.91
CA THR A 383 -8.82 -21.64 9.09
C THR A 383 -8.96 -20.38 8.25
N ASP A 384 -10.18 -20.10 7.78
CA ASP A 384 -10.49 -18.95 6.94
C ASP A 384 -11.35 -17.94 7.71
N PRO A 385 -10.94 -16.67 7.80
CA PRO A 385 -11.68 -15.66 8.55
C PRO A 385 -13.00 -15.28 7.86
N PRO A 386 -14.06 -14.97 8.63
CA PRO A 386 -15.22 -14.27 8.09
C PRO A 386 -14.81 -12.89 7.55
N SER A 387 -15.53 -12.40 6.55
CA SER A 387 -15.20 -11.13 5.88
C SER A 387 -16.31 -10.08 5.95
N GLY A 388 -17.47 -10.42 6.52
CA GLY A 388 -18.58 -9.49 6.63
C GLY A 388 -19.74 -9.99 7.48
N LEU A 389 -20.53 -9.03 7.96
CA LEU A 389 -21.70 -9.25 8.81
C LEU A 389 -22.85 -8.34 8.36
N ALA A 390 -24.06 -8.88 8.29
CA ALA A 390 -25.30 -8.10 8.24
C ALA A 390 -26.32 -8.68 9.24
N ALA A 391 -27.27 -7.86 9.69
CA ALA A 391 -28.32 -8.27 10.63
C ALA A 391 -29.70 -7.96 10.06
N ARG A 392 -30.65 -8.88 10.25
CA ARG A 392 -32.04 -8.73 9.79
C ARG A 392 -33.04 -9.11 10.86
N SER A 393 -34.07 -8.29 11.02
CA SER A 393 -35.24 -8.64 11.82
C SER A 393 -36.23 -9.49 11.02
N TRP A 394 -36.72 -10.56 11.64
CA TRP A 394 -37.84 -11.36 11.17
C TRP A 394 -38.96 -11.38 12.22
N PRO A 395 -40.22 -11.71 11.85
CA PRO A 395 -41.32 -11.85 12.82
C PRO A 395 -41.04 -12.82 13.98
N GLY A 396 -40.06 -13.72 13.85
CA GLY A 396 -39.62 -14.66 14.88
C GLY A 396 -38.29 -14.34 15.59
N GLY A 397 -37.67 -13.18 15.33
CA GLY A 397 -36.40 -12.74 15.92
C GLY A 397 -35.36 -12.26 14.90
N THR A 398 -34.16 -11.90 15.37
CA THR A 398 -33.07 -11.43 14.51
C THR A 398 -32.25 -12.59 13.96
N SER A 399 -32.01 -12.61 12.65
CA SER A 399 -31.02 -13.47 11.99
C SER A 399 -29.78 -12.65 11.61
N LEU A 400 -28.61 -13.28 11.67
CA LEU A 400 -27.34 -12.70 11.23
C LEU A 400 -26.91 -13.36 9.92
N LEU A 401 -26.50 -12.57 8.94
CA LEU A 401 -25.86 -13.05 7.72
C LEU A 401 -24.36 -12.86 7.86
N ILE A 402 -23.60 -13.95 7.75
CA ILE A 402 -22.14 -13.94 7.87
C ILE A 402 -21.54 -14.42 6.56
N THR A 403 -20.66 -13.61 5.98
CA THR A 403 -19.89 -13.97 4.79
C THR A 403 -18.60 -14.66 5.20
N GLY A 404 -18.33 -15.83 4.63
CA GLY A 404 -17.05 -16.53 4.75
C GLY A 404 -16.60 -17.09 3.40
N ALA A 405 -15.44 -17.75 3.38
CA ALA A 405 -14.77 -18.21 2.15
C ALA A 405 -15.63 -19.10 1.23
N HIS A 406 -16.62 -19.81 1.79
CA HIS A 406 -17.51 -20.73 1.07
C HIS A 406 -18.92 -20.18 0.80
N GLY A 407 -19.20 -18.93 1.16
CA GLY A 407 -20.47 -18.28 0.88
C GLY A 407 -21.05 -17.49 2.05
N VAL A 408 -22.35 -17.27 2.00
CA VAL A 408 -23.10 -16.51 3.02
C VAL A 408 -24.00 -17.46 3.80
N MET A 409 -23.79 -17.52 5.11
CA MET A 409 -24.66 -18.28 6.01
C MET A 409 -25.59 -17.38 6.81
N GLU A 410 -26.76 -17.91 7.10
CA GLU A 410 -27.71 -17.31 8.03
C GLU A 410 -27.64 -18.03 9.37
N VAL A 411 -27.39 -17.27 10.44
CA VAL A 411 -27.36 -17.72 11.82
C VAL A 411 -28.59 -17.18 12.55
N GLY A 412 -29.48 -18.08 12.97
CA GLY A 412 -30.67 -17.71 13.72
C GLY A 412 -30.40 -17.44 15.21
N THR A 413 -31.40 -16.94 15.92
CA THR A 413 -31.35 -16.60 17.36
C THR A 413 -30.92 -17.73 18.30
N ARG A 414 -31.01 -19.00 17.87
CA ARG A 414 -30.58 -20.18 18.64
C ARG A 414 -29.19 -20.71 18.25
N GLY A 415 -28.47 -20.02 17.37
CA GLY A 415 -27.15 -20.43 16.87
C GLY A 415 -27.19 -21.47 15.74
N ALA A 416 -28.39 -21.81 15.25
CA ALA A 416 -28.54 -22.68 14.08
C ALA A 416 -28.08 -21.92 12.83
N ALA A 417 -27.06 -22.44 12.15
CA ALA A 417 -26.52 -21.89 10.92
C ALA A 417 -27.03 -22.70 9.71
N ARG A 418 -27.38 -22.01 8.61
CA ARG A 418 -27.71 -22.62 7.31
C ARG A 418 -27.07 -21.82 6.18
N TRP A 419 -26.70 -22.47 5.08
CA TRP A 419 -26.27 -21.76 3.87
C TRP A 419 -27.46 -20.98 3.30
N ARG A 420 -27.26 -19.68 3.08
CA ARG A 420 -28.18 -18.84 2.30
C ARG A 420 -27.73 -18.78 0.85
N LEU A 421 -26.43 -18.72 0.64
CA LEU A 421 -25.73 -18.89 -0.64
C LEU A 421 -24.45 -19.69 -0.38
N GLU A 422 -24.25 -20.77 -1.12
CA GLU A 422 -23.06 -21.62 -1.06
C GLU A 422 -22.23 -21.35 -2.32
N LEU A 423 -21.32 -20.38 -2.23
CA LEU A 423 -20.51 -19.93 -3.36
C LEU A 423 -19.15 -19.51 -2.84
N SER A 424 -18.11 -20.23 -3.27
CA SER A 424 -16.74 -19.91 -2.86
C SER A 424 -16.22 -18.63 -3.49
N GLY A 425 -15.44 -17.87 -2.72
CA GLY A 425 -14.91 -16.57 -3.13
C GLY A 425 -15.79 -15.38 -2.75
N CYS A 426 -16.89 -15.61 -2.03
CA CYS A 426 -17.69 -14.54 -1.43
C CYS A 426 -16.86 -13.77 -0.40
N HIS A 427 -16.94 -12.45 -0.43
CA HIS A 427 -16.28 -11.58 0.55
C HIS A 427 -17.08 -10.31 0.85
N GLY A 428 -16.69 -9.58 1.90
CA GLY A 428 -17.32 -8.33 2.32
C GLY A 428 -18.72 -8.48 2.94
N ILE A 429 -19.35 -7.33 3.18
CA ILE A 429 -20.69 -7.23 3.79
C ILE A 429 -21.76 -7.65 2.76
N PRO A 430 -22.65 -8.61 3.10
CA PRO A 430 -23.76 -8.97 2.24
C PRO A 430 -24.89 -7.94 2.37
N LEU A 431 -25.57 -7.63 1.27
CA LEU A 431 -26.75 -6.76 1.25
C LEU A 431 -27.99 -7.57 0.89
N LEU A 432 -29.05 -7.40 1.66
CA LEU A 432 -30.31 -8.09 1.40
C LEU A 432 -31.36 -7.10 0.90
N GLN A 433 -31.92 -7.39 -0.26
CA GLN A 433 -32.90 -6.53 -0.90
C GLN A 433 -34.33 -6.77 -0.37
N PRO A 434 -35.27 -5.83 -0.58
CA PRO A 434 -36.65 -5.95 -0.13
C PRO A 434 -37.39 -7.18 -0.68
N ASP A 435 -36.99 -7.67 -1.85
CA ASP A 435 -37.51 -8.87 -2.50
C ASP A 435 -36.88 -10.17 -1.98
N ASP A 436 -36.10 -10.12 -0.89
CA ASP A 436 -35.36 -11.25 -0.31
C ASP A 436 -34.14 -11.72 -1.13
N ALA A 437 -33.76 -10.96 -2.17
CA ALA A 437 -32.53 -11.21 -2.94
C ALA A 437 -31.29 -10.85 -2.12
N LEU A 438 -30.28 -11.71 -2.17
CA LEU A 438 -28.98 -11.51 -1.53
C LEU A 438 -27.97 -10.99 -2.55
N LEU A 439 -27.35 -9.85 -2.25
CA LEU A 439 -26.23 -9.30 -2.98
C LEU A 439 -24.94 -9.50 -2.19
N VAL A 440 -23.87 -9.94 -2.84
CA VAL A 440 -22.56 -10.11 -2.21
C VAL A 440 -21.45 -10.02 -3.25
N MET A 441 -20.27 -9.54 -2.84
CA MET A 441 -19.09 -9.57 -3.70
C MET A 441 -18.57 -11.01 -3.79
N CYS A 442 -18.16 -11.43 -4.99
CA CYS A 442 -17.54 -12.73 -5.24
C CYS A 442 -16.37 -12.53 -6.21
N GLY A 443 -15.14 -12.57 -5.68
CA GLY A 443 -13.97 -12.09 -6.43
C GLY A 443 -14.16 -10.65 -6.92
N PRO A 444 -13.96 -10.35 -8.22
CA PRO A 444 -14.14 -9.02 -8.80
C PRO A 444 -15.59 -8.71 -9.19
N ALA A 445 -16.54 -9.63 -8.94
CA ALA A 445 -17.93 -9.52 -9.38
C ALA A 445 -18.90 -9.21 -8.22
N LEU A 446 -19.96 -8.46 -8.51
CA LEU A 446 -21.12 -8.35 -7.63
C LEU A 446 -22.22 -9.29 -8.13
N VAL A 447 -22.62 -10.25 -7.27
CA VAL A 447 -23.64 -11.25 -7.62
C VAL A 447 -24.94 -11.02 -6.86
N ARG A 448 -26.06 -11.32 -7.52
CA ARG A 448 -27.41 -11.38 -6.96
C ARG A 448 -27.89 -12.81 -6.91
N TRP A 449 -28.36 -13.24 -5.75
CA TRP A 449 -28.93 -14.55 -5.48
C TRP A 449 -30.38 -14.41 -5.04
N HIS A 450 -31.31 -15.00 -5.78
CA HIS A 450 -32.74 -14.98 -5.46
C HIS A 450 -33.41 -16.26 -5.97
N ASP A 451 -34.12 -16.98 -5.10
CA ASP A 451 -34.88 -18.20 -5.43
C ASP A 451 -34.13 -19.24 -6.29
N GLY A 452 -32.86 -19.48 -5.98
CA GLY A 452 -32.04 -20.46 -6.70
C GLY A 452 -31.42 -19.95 -8.01
N ALA A 453 -31.70 -18.72 -8.40
CA ALA A 453 -31.09 -18.05 -9.54
C ALA A 453 -29.90 -17.19 -9.10
N LEU A 454 -28.79 -17.30 -9.84
CA LEU A 454 -27.58 -16.49 -9.67
C LEU A 454 -27.43 -15.57 -10.88
N THR A 455 -27.29 -14.27 -10.63
CA THR A 455 -27.12 -13.24 -11.66
C THR A 455 -25.92 -12.37 -11.33
N VAL A 456 -25.10 -12.02 -12.33
CA VAL A 456 -24.00 -11.07 -12.15
C VAL A 456 -24.49 -9.67 -12.50
N LEU A 457 -24.36 -8.73 -11.55
CA LEU A 457 -24.86 -7.36 -11.72
C LEU A 457 -23.76 -6.38 -12.13
N ALA A 458 -22.52 -6.60 -11.70
CA ALA A 458 -21.36 -5.77 -12.04
C ALA A 458 -20.05 -6.56 -11.90
N GLY A 459 -18.97 -6.05 -12.49
CA GLY A 459 -17.66 -6.68 -12.47
C GLY A 459 -16.49 -5.72 -12.69
N ALA A 460 -15.29 -6.28 -12.88
CA ALA A 460 -14.01 -5.57 -13.01
C ALA A 460 -13.71 -4.65 -11.82
N PHE A 461 -14.04 -5.11 -10.62
CA PHE A 461 -13.60 -4.48 -9.38
C PHE A 461 -12.27 -5.04 -8.91
N GLU A 462 -11.45 -4.18 -8.31
CA GLU A 462 -10.19 -4.57 -7.69
C GLU A 462 -10.39 -5.47 -6.46
N GLU A 463 -9.34 -6.18 -6.09
CA GLU A 463 -9.29 -6.96 -4.86
C GLU A 463 -9.51 -6.03 -3.64
N GLY A 464 -10.45 -6.38 -2.76
CA GLY A 464 -10.84 -5.56 -1.62
C GLY A 464 -11.99 -4.57 -1.88
N ALA A 465 -12.66 -4.64 -3.02
CA ALA A 465 -13.87 -3.85 -3.27
C ALA A 465 -14.98 -4.13 -2.24
N GLN A 466 -15.65 -3.07 -1.78
CA GLN A 466 -16.65 -3.10 -0.72
C GLN A 466 -18.04 -2.79 -1.25
N LEU A 467 -19.00 -3.68 -0.98
CA LEU A 467 -20.42 -3.45 -1.23
C LEU A 467 -21.02 -2.52 -0.18
N LEU A 468 -21.78 -1.53 -0.62
CA LEU A 468 -22.44 -0.52 0.19
C LEU A 468 -23.93 -0.44 -0.15
N ALA A 469 -24.77 -0.24 0.87
CA ALA A 469 -26.19 0.07 0.71
C ALA A 469 -26.34 1.56 0.41
N GLY A 470 -26.86 1.89 -0.78
CA GLY A 470 -27.18 3.26 -1.16
C GLY A 470 -28.37 3.84 -0.40
N PRO A 471 -28.65 5.14 -0.55
CA PRO A 471 -29.71 5.86 0.16
C PRO A 471 -31.12 5.29 -0.05
N SER A 472 -31.37 4.64 -1.19
CA SER A 472 -32.65 3.99 -1.51
C SER A 472 -32.57 2.46 -1.42
N GLY A 473 -31.49 1.93 -0.82
CA GLY A 473 -31.21 0.50 -0.75
C GLY A 473 -30.63 -0.11 -2.03
N GLU A 474 -30.26 0.72 -3.01
CA GLU A 474 -29.61 0.28 -4.24
C GLU A 474 -28.13 -0.09 -3.99
N PRO A 475 -27.56 -1.05 -4.75
CA PRO A 475 -26.18 -1.47 -4.55
C PRO A 475 -25.17 -0.45 -5.10
N TRP A 476 -24.17 -0.15 -4.28
CA TRP A 476 -22.99 0.61 -4.65
C TRP A 476 -21.72 -0.17 -4.31
N VAL A 477 -20.67 -0.02 -5.11
CA VAL A 477 -19.39 -0.66 -4.87
C VAL A 477 -18.31 0.40 -4.75
N LEU A 478 -17.61 0.42 -3.62
CA LEU A 478 -16.37 1.17 -3.47
C LEU A 478 -15.21 0.28 -3.93
N SER A 479 -14.38 0.75 -4.86
CA SER A 479 -13.21 0.02 -5.33
C SER A 479 -12.03 0.96 -5.60
N GLY A 480 -10.81 0.44 -5.48
CA GLY A 480 -9.58 1.19 -5.74
C GLY A 480 -8.39 0.68 -4.93
N SER A 481 -7.18 0.98 -5.40
CA SER A 481 -5.92 0.62 -4.73
C SER A 481 -5.36 1.78 -3.90
N GLY A 482 -4.91 1.48 -2.69
CA GLY A 482 -4.37 2.46 -1.74
C GLY A 482 -2.99 2.95 -2.16
N VAL A 483 -2.93 4.20 -2.62
CA VAL A 483 -1.67 4.91 -2.91
C VAL A 483 -0.89 5.12 -1.61
N THR A 484 0.26 4.46 -1.52
CA THR A 484 1.33 4.81 -0.57
C THR A 484 1.80 6.25 -0.81
N PHE A 485 1.97 7.01 0.27
CA PHE A 485 2.57 8.34 0.28
C PHE A 485 3.70 8.49 -0.76
N GLY A 486 3.41 9.18 -1.87
CA GLY A 486 4.41 9.73 -2.78
C GLY A 486 4.79 8.94 -4.04
N ALA A 487 4.10 7.86 -4.44
CA ALA A 487 4.32 7.26 -5.76
C ALA A 487 3.05 6.60 -6.36
N GLY A 488 2.49 7.22 -7.42
CA GLY A 488 1.69 6.56 -8.47
C GLY A 488 0.16 6.49 -8.28
N ASP A 489 -0.57 7.18 -9.18
CA ASP A 489 -1.77 6.80 -9.97
C ASP A 489 -2.90 5.86 -9.44
N GLY A 490 -2.99 5.47 -8.16
CA GLY A 490 -4.11 4.65 -7.67
C GLY A 490 -5.44 5.43 -7.62
N THR A 491 -6.50 4.96 -8.29
CA THR A 491 -7.80 5.67 -8.36
C THR A 491 -8.90 5.01 -7.51
N LEU A 492 -9.22 5.62 -6.37
CA LEU A 492 -10.43 5.29 -5.61
C LEU A 492 -11.67 5.69 -6.41
N ALA A 493 -12.69 4.86 -6.42
CA ALA A 493 -13.96 5.18 -7.04
C ALA A 493 -15.14 4.52 -6.35
N LEU A 494 -16.28 5.20 -6.46
CA LEU A 494 -17.57 4.67 -6.05
C LEU A 494 -18.40 4.39 -7.30
N THR A 495 -18.91 3.17 -7.42
CA THR A 495 -19.63 2.71 -8.60
C THR A 495 -21.08 2.42 -8.23
N ARG A 496 -22.02 3.12 -8.85
CA ARG A 496 -23.44 2.79 -8.75
C ARG A 496 -23.73 1.61 -9.66
N VAL A 497 -24.36 0.57 -9.13
CA VAL A 497 -24.71 -0.63 -9.90
C VAL A 497 -26.20 -0.62 -10.24
N GLY A 498 -26.51 -0.83 -11.52
CA GLY A 498 -27.86 -0.96 -12.04
C GLY A 498 -28.40 -2.39 -11.96
N SER A 499 -29.38 -2.69 -12.81
CA SER A 499 -30.09 -3.99 -12.79
C SER A 499 -29.45 -5.07 -13.67
N ALA A 500 -28.44 -4.73 -14.48
CA ALA A 500 -27.78 -5.65 -15.40
C ALA A 500 -26.28 -5.32 -15.53
N LEU A 501 -25.49 -6.34 -15.89
CA LEU A 501 -24.06 -6.19 -16.15
C LEU A 501 -23.81 -5.14 -17.24
N GLY A 502 -22.86 -4.23 -16.99
CA GLY A 502 -22.58 -3.08 -17.85
C GLY A 502 -23.45 -1.84 -17.59
N ASP A 503 -24.49 -1.93 -16.75
CA ASP A 503 -25.22 -0.77 -16.22
C ASP A 503 -24.55 -0.23 -14.94
N GLN A 504 -23.28 0.17 -15.06
CA GLN A 504 -22.50 0.69 -13.94
C GLN A 504 -22.03 2.12 -14.19
N LEU A 505 -22.20 3.00 -13.19
CA LEU A 505 -21.79 4.40 -13.26
C LEU A 505 -20.74 4.69 -12.20
N ARG A 506 -19.50 4.92 -12.64
CA ARG A 506 -18.33 5.12 -11.78
C ARG A 506 -18.08 6.61 -11.49
N TYR A 507 -17.84 6.92 -10.22
CA TYR A 507 -17.49 8.24 -9.71
C TYR A 507 -16.06 8.18 -9.14
N PRO A 508 -15.05 8.76 -9.80
CA PRO A 508 -13.68 8.78 -9.27
C PRO A 508 -13.62 9.70 -8.05
N ILE A 509 -13.03 9.21 -6.97
CA ILE A 509 -12.87 9.94 -5.71
C ILE A 509 -11.39 10.32 -5.55
N ALA A 510 -11.13 11.61 -5.44
CA ALA A 510 -9.79 12.08 -5.09
C ALA A 510 -9.64 12.01 -3.56
N PHE A 511 -8.84 11.07 -3.08
CA PHE A 511 -8.55 10.93 -1.66
C PHE A 511 -7.18 10.27 -1.43
N GLU A 512 -6.22 11.05 -0.93
CA GLU A 512 -4.82 10.66 -0.78
C GLU A 512 -4.54 9.92 0.54
N ALA A 513 -5.37 8.93 0.87
CA ALA A 513 -5.12 8.02 1.99
C ALA A 513 -5.70 6.63 1.71
N ALA A 514 -5.11 5.62 2.34
CA ALA A 514 -5.56 4.23 2.22
C ALA A 514 -6.94 4.06 2.90
N VAL A 515 -8.00 4.16 2.10
CA VAL A 515 -9.37 3.88 2.53
C VAL A 515 -9.48 2.40 2.86
N ARG A 516 -10.11 2.10 3.98
CA ARG A 516 -10.38 0.72 4.44
C ARG A 516 -11.84 0.39 4.44
N SER A 517 -12.68 1.39 4.69
CA SER A 517 -14.11 1.19 4.79
C SER A 517 -14.84 2.48 4.44
N ALA A 518 -16.05 2.36 3.95
CA ALA A 518 -16.97 3.47 3.77
C ALA A 518 -18.37 3.11 4.24
N VAL A 519 -19.18 4.12 4.55
CA VAL A 519 -20.59 3.94 4.87
C VAL A 519 -21.41 5.13 4.38
N TRP A 520 -22.60 4.87 3.87
CA TRP A 520 -23.55 5.91 3.48
C TRP A 520 -24.11 6.61 4.72
N LEU A 521 -24.17 7.95 4.68
CA LEU A 521 -24.74 8.76 5.76
C LEU A 521 -26.20 9.10 5.42
N ASP A 522 -26.39 9.97 4.44
CA ASP A 522 -27.69 10.46 3.97
C ASP A 522 -27.56 11.15 2.61
N GLY A 523 -28.68 11.24 1.88
CA GLY A 523 -28.72 11.94 0.60
C GLY A 523 -27.67 11.44 -0.39
N ARG A 524 -26.68 12.27 -0.73
CA ARG A 524 -25.52 11.92 -1.59
C ARG A 524 -24.18 11.93 -0.82
N ARG A 525 -24.25 11.90 0.51
CA ARG A 525 -23.11 11.96 1.42
C ARG A 525 -22.73 10.58 1.94
N PHE A 526 -21.45 10.28 1.90
CA PHE A 526 -20.89 9.07 2.49
C PHE A 526 -19.63 9.38 3.27
N PHE A 527 -19.37 8.57 4.27
CA PHE A 527 -18.22 8.67 5.15
C PHE A 527 -17.14 7.71 4.67
N LEU A 528 -15.92 8.22 4.48
CA LEU A 528 -14.73 7.45 4.16
C LEU A 528 -13.87 7.34 5.41
N ALA A 529 -13.46 6.12 5.76
CA ALA A 529 -12.55 5.90 6.87
C ALA A 529 -11.22 5.30 6.37
N ALA A 530 -10.14 5.91 6.83
CA ALA A 530 -8.77 5.61 6.44
C ALA A 530 -7.84 5.59 7.67
N GLY A 531 -6.58 5.23 7.48
CA GLY A 531 -5.61 5.16 8.58
C GLY A 531 -5.48 6.48 9.36
N GLY A 532 -6.02 6.52 10.58
CA GLY A 532 -5.98 7.66 11.49
C GLY A 532 -6.88 8.85 11.12
N HIS A 533 -7.60 8.78 9.99
CA HIS A 533 -8.38 9.91 9.47
C HIS A 533 -9.65 9.40 8.79
N SER A 534 -10.71 10.19 8.85
CA SER A 534 -11.94 9.94 8.11
C SER A 534 -12.42 11.21 7.43
N THR A 535 -13.30 11.14 6.45
CA THR A 535 -13.87 12.35 5.82
C THR A 535 -15.26 12.08 5.28
N VAL A 536 -16.01 13.14 4.99
CA VAL A 536 -17.32 13.04 4.33
C VAL A 536 -17.21 13.58 2.92
N VAL A 537 -17.65 12.76 1.97
CA VAL A 537 -17.72 13.14 0.57
C VAL A 537 -19.19 13.30 0.18
N ASP A 538 -19.52 14.42 -0.45
CA ASP A 538 -20.86 14.73 -0.95
C ASP A 538 -20.85 14.71 -2.49
N LEU A 539 -21.32 13.61 -3.08
CA LEU A 539 -21.37 13.44 -4.55
C LEU A 539 -22.29 14.46 -5.24
N GLY A 540 -23.17 15.14 -4.52
CA GLY A 540 -23.98 16.24 -5.04
C GLY A 540 -23.18 17.53 -5.25
N ARG A 541 -22.01 17.66 -4.59
CA ARG A 541 -21.17 18.86 -4.62
C ARG A 541 -19.83 18.61 -5.31
N SER A 542 -19.13 17.54 -4.93
CA SER A 542 -17.79 17.22 -5.41
C SER A 542 -17.48 15.75 -5.20
N THR A 543 -16.60 15.19 -6.05
CA THR A 543 -15.99 13.88 -5.80
C THR A 543 -14.61 14.00 -5.15
N ASP A 544 -14.18 15.22 -4.84
CA ASP A 544 -12.99 15.49 -4.03
C ASP A 544 -13.32 15.33 -2.55
N ALA A 545 -12.55 14.49 -1.86
CA ALA A 545 -12.71 14.23 -0.43
C ALA A 545 -12.05 15.30 0.47
N GLY A 546 -11.58 16.39 -0.14
CA GLY A 546 -11.03 17.55 0.53
C GLY A 546 -9.58 17.32 0.98
N ARG A 547 -8.94 18.40 1.43
CA ARG A 547 -7.58 18.35 1.97
C ARG A 547 -7.55 17.75 3.36
N ARG A 548 -6.39 17.27 3.82
CA ARG A 548 -6.22 16.55 5.09
C ARG A 548 -6.71 17.32 6.32
N GLU A 549 -6.70 18.65 6.28
CA GLU A 549 -7.21 19.52 7.35
C GLU A 549 -8.75 19.50 7.46
N GLN A 550 -9.44 19.01 6.42
CA GLN A 550 -10.88 18.79 6.38
C GLN A 550 -11.27 17.39 6.85
N TRP A 551 -10.30 16.51 7.08
CA TRP A 551 -10.53 15.17 7.60
C TRP A 551 -10.77 15.21 9.12
N ILE A 552 -11.48 14.20 9.60
CA ILE A 552 -11.86 13.96 10.97
C ILE A 552 -10.82 13.02 11.58
N PRO A 553 -10.01 13.47 12.55
CA PRO A 553 -9.07 12.60 13.25
C PRO A 553 -9.85 11.45 13.89
N THR A 554 -9.42 10.22 13.63
CA THR A 554 -10.04 9.02 14.21
C THR A 554 -8.95 8.29 14.98
N ALA A 555 -9.12 8.17 16.30
CA ALA A 555 -8.17 7.43 17.13
C ALA A 555 -8.17 5.95 16.73
N GLY A 556 -7.00 5.31 16.76
CA GLY A 556 -6.84 3.89 16.44
C GLY A 556 -6.28 3.61 15.04
N HIS A 557 -5.90 2.36 14.82
CA HIS A 557 -5.40 1.88 13.54
C HIS A 557 -6.58 1.53 12.63
N TYR A 558 -6.60 2.07 11.41
CA TYR A 558 -7.45 1.65 10.28
C TYR A 558 -8.86 1.15 10.68
N PRO A 559 -9.84 2.05 10.93
CA PRO A 559 -11.23 1.65 11.18
C PRO A 559 -11.71 0.69 10.09
N ALA A 560 -11.91 -0.57 10.48
CA ALA A 560 -12.09 -1.68 9.54
C ALA A 560 -13.58 -1.85 9.17
N HIS A 561 -14.47 -1.63 10.14
CA HIS A 561 -15.90 -1.84 9.98
C HIS A 561 -16.67 -0.63 10.48
N LEU A 562 -17.56 -0.10 9.65
CA LEU A 562 -18.32 1.11 9.91
C LEU A 562 -19.81 0.82 9.95
N LEU A 563 -20.52 1.57 10.78
CA LEU A 563 -21.97 1.60 10.86
C LEU A 563 -22.42 3.05 11.03
N ALA A 564 -23.23 3.56 10.11
CA ALA A 564 -23.92 4.82 10.29
C ALA A 564 -25.26 4.57 10.99
N ASP A 565 -25.55 5.32 12.05
CA ASP A 565 -26.78 5.16 12.83
C ASP A 565 -27.94 6.06 12.36
N GLY A 566 -27.75 6.76 11.24
CA GLY A 566 -28.74 7.68 10.66
C GLY A 566 -28.92 9.00 11.40
N SER A 567 -28.28 9.20 12.57
CA SER A 567 -28.35 10.43 13.37
C SER A 567 -27.16 11.38 13.14
N GLY A 568 -26.30 11.06 12.17
CA GLY A 568 -25.06 11.80 11.89
C GLY A 568 -23.84 11.29 12.68
N HIS A 569 -23.96 10.16 13.37
CA HIS A 569 -22.83 9.47 13.97
C HIS A 569 -22.42 8.26 13.11
N VAL A 570 -21.13 7.95 13.16
CA VAL A 570 -20.55 6.73 12.60
C VAL A 570 -19.88 5.97 13.72
N LEU A 571 -20.36 4.77 13.99
CA LEU A 571 -19.68 3.82 14.86
C LEU A 571 -18.64 3.06 14.03
N SER A 572 -17.42 2.97 14.52
CA SER A 572 -16.35 2.19 13.92
C SER A 572 -15.80 1.17 14.89
N ALA A 573 -15.40 0.01 14.36
CA ALA A 573 -14.73 -1.04 15.10
C ALA A 573 -13.38 -1.35 14.45
N SER A 574 -12.32 -1.33 15.25
CA SER A 574 -10.94 -1.53 14.78
C SER A 574 -10.11 -2.30 15.81
N PRO A 575 -9.23 -3.22 15.37
CA PRO A 575 -8.19 -3.75 16.25
C PRO A 575 -7.26 -2.64 16.73
N ASP A 576 -6.76 -2.75 17.96
CA ASP A 576 -5.76 -1.84 18.52
C ASP A 576 -4.33 -2.10 18.01
N GLY A 577 -4.14 -3.14 17.20
CA GLY A 577 -2.84 -3.57 16.68
C GLY A 577 -2.06 -4.51 17.62
N SER A 578 -2.49 -4.72 18.87
CA SER A 578 -1.88 -5.67 19.80
C SER A 578 -2.33 -7.12 19.56
N GLY A 579 -3.38 -7.31 18.77
CA GLY A 579 -4.03 -8.61 18.56
C GLY A 579 -4.82 -9.10 19.76
N ASN A 580 -5.05 -8.24 20.76
CA ASN A 580 -5.76 -8.60 21.99
C ASN A 580 -6.94 -7.68 22.31
N HIS A 581 -7.03 -6.51 21.67
CA HIS A 581 -8.10 -5.56 21.89
C HIS A 581 -8.73 -5.06 20.60
N VAL A 582 -10.03 -4.79 20.70
CA VAL A 582 -10.86 -4.13 19.69
C VAL A 582 -11.42 -2.86 20.31
N LEU A 583 -11.13 -1.74 19.66
CA LEU A 583 -11.63 -0.43 20.04
C LEU A 583 -12.88 -0.11 19.22
N LEU A 584 -13.93 0.32 19.92
CA LEU A 584 -15.12 0.92 19.34
C LEU A 584 -15.02 2.44 19.47
N HIS A 585 -15.07 3.13 18.33
CA HIS A 585 -15.11 4.58 18.29
C HIS A 585 -16.46 5.07 17.77
N ARG A 586 -16.92 6.19 18.30
CA ARG A 586 -18.05 6.94 17.76
C ARG A 586 -17.51 8.24 17.20
N THR A 587 -17.75 8.46 15.92
CA THR A 587 -17.41 9.69 15.22
C THR A 587 -18.67 10.50 15.01
N LEU A 588 -18.72 11.69 15.60
CA LEU A 588 -19.78 12.66 15.33
C LEU A 588 -19.36 13.50 14.13
N VAL A 589 -20.03 13.28 13.01
CA VAL A 589 -19.66 13.88 11.72
C VAL A 589 -19.77 15.39 11.73
N ALA A 590 -20.82 15.92 12.36
CA ALA A 590 -21.05 17.36 12.46
C ALA A 590 -19.93 18.07 13.23
N ASP A 591 -19.47 17.45 14.32
CA ASP A 591 -18.48 18.02 15.23
C ASP A 591 -17.05 17.69 14.81
N ARG A 592 -16.89 16.83 13.80
CA ARG A 592 -15.59 16.37 13.28
C ARG A 592 -14.69 15.82 14.39
N ALA A 593 -15.30 15.11 15.34
CA ALA A 593 -14.65 14.53 16.49
C ALA A 593 -14.95 13.03 16.58
N SER A 594 -13.99 12.28 17.11
CA SER A 594 -14.12 10.85 17.35
C SER A 594 -13.72 10.54 18.78
N GLU A 595 -14.53 9.72 19.47
CA GLU A 595 -14.30 9.29 20.84
C GLU A 595 -14.30 7.77 20.94
N THR A 596 -13.50 7.20 21.85
CA THR A 596 -13.53 5.76 22.16
C THR A 596 -14.69 5.45 23.10
N VAL A 597 -15.66 4.68 22.63
CA VAL A 597 -16.85 4.29 23.40
C VAL A 597 -16.60 3.02 24.21
N ALA A 598 -15.83 2.07 23.67
CA ALA A 598 -15.47 0.85 24.39
C ALA A 598 -14.17 0.24 23.90
N ASP A 599 -13.52 -0.47 24.81
CA ASP A 599 -12.39 -1.36 24.58
C ASP A 599 -12.81 -2.78 24.96
N LEU A 600 -12.77 -3.69 23.99
CA LEU A 600 -13.15 -5.10 24.15
C LEU A 600 -11.94 -5.99 23.98
N ARG A 601 -11.75 -6.95 24.89
CA ARG A 601 -10.68 -7.96 24.80
C ARG A 601 -11.00 -9.01 23.73
N LEU A 602 -10.73 -8.66 22.48
CA LEU A 602 -11.00 -9.39 21.25
C LEU A 602 -9.80 -9.23 20.31
N ALA A 603 -9.50 -10.22 19.48
CA ALA A 603 -8.29 -10.20 18.65
C ALA A 603 -8.47 -9.49 17.30
N GLN A 604 -9.53 -9.80 16.57
CA GLN A 604 -9.83 -9.23 15.26
C GLN A 604 -11.32 -8.92 15.12
N VAL A 605 -11.66 -8.04 14.18
CA VAL A 605 -13.04 -7.67 13.82
C VAL A 605 -13.31 -8.04 12.37
N PHE A 606 -14.45 -8.67 12.13
CA PHE A 606 -14.89 -9.14 10.82
C PHE A 606 -16.18 -8.47 10.33
N GLY A 607 -16.90 -7.77 11.21
CA GLY A 607 -18.09 -7.05 10.79
C GLY A 607 -18.78 -6.32 11.93
N LEU A 608 -19.47 -5.24 11.56
CA LEU A 608 -20.33 -4.45 12.42
C LEU A 608 -21.67 -4.28 11.70
N ALA A 609 -22.77 -4.62 12.36
CA ALA A 609 -24.10 -4.58 11.74
C ALA A 609 -25.18 -4.14 12.73
N GLN A 610 -26.17 -3.42 12.23
CA GLN A 610 -27.40 -3.12 12.97
C GLN A 610 -28.59 -3.72 12.22
N THR A 611 -29.67 -4.02 12.94
CA THR A 611 -30.93 -4.39 12.30
C THR A 611 -31.49 -3.25 11.45
N ASP A 612 -32.46 -3.57 10.60
CA ASP A 612 -33.31 -2.62 9.86
C ASP A 612 -34.03 -1.56 10.73
N ARG A 613 -34.07 -1.74 12.05
CA ARG A 613 -34.49 -0.70 13.00
C ARG A 613 -33.29 0.14 13.41
N ALA A 614 -33.35 1.45 13.14
CA ALA A 614 -32.31 2.43 13.52
C ALA A 614 -32.03 2.47 15.04
N ASP A 615 -33.02 2.10 15.86
CA ASP A 615 -32.89 1.99 17.32
C ASP A 615 -32.55 0.57 17.81
N GLY A 616 -32.21 -0.33 16.87
CA GLY A 616 -31.95 -1.73 17.16
C GLY A 616 -30.56 -1.97 17.75
N PRO A 617 -30.35 -3.14 18.38
CA PRO A 617 -29.04 -3.51 18.91
C PRO A 617 -28.01 -3.60 17.79
N VAL A 618 -26.76 -3.24 18.13
CA VAL A 618 -25.62 -3.38 17.24
C VAL A 618 -24.95 -4.72 17.49
N TYR A 619 -24.53 -5.39 16.43
CA TYR A 619 -23.86 -6.68 16.46
C TYR A 619 -22.43 -6.53 15.94
N LEU A 620 -21.49 -7.06 16.71
CA LEU A 620 -20.07 -7.11 16.39
C LEU A 620 -19.68 -8.58 16.16
N LEU A 621 -19.13 -8.88 14.98
CA LEU A 621 -18.49 -10.16 14.67
C LEU A 621 -16.98 -10.00 14.83
N ALA A 622 -16.39 -10.77 15.73
CA ALA A 622 -14.98 -10.66 16.11
C ALA A 622 -14.38 -12.04 16.42
N SER A 623 -13.12 -12.10 16.82
CA SER A 623 -12.49 -13.31 17.37
C SER A 623 -12.04 -13.14 18.81
N LEU A 624 -12.04 -14.23 19.57
CA LEU A 624 -11.37 -14.26 20.88
C LEU A 624 -9.85 -14.23 20.70
N PRO A 625 -9.09 -13.61 21.62
CA PRO A 625 -7.65 -13.76 21.67
C PRO A 625 -7.27 -15.23 21.90
N ASP A 626 -6.39 -15.75 21.06
CA ASP A 626 -5.82 -17.09 21.16
C ASP A 626 -4.29 -16.98 20.99
N ASN A 627 -3.55 -17.87 21.63
CA ASN A 627 -2.08 -17.88 21.54
C ASN A 627 -1.59 -18.43 20.20
N ASP A 628 -2.48 -19.12 19.47
CA ASP A 628 -2.24 -19.61 18.12
C ASP A 628 -2.98 -18.70 17.11
N PRO A 629 -2.28 -17.79 16.42
CA PRO A 629 -2.91 -16.84 15.49
C PRO A 629 -3.53 -17.54 14.27
N SER A 630 -3.19 -18.81 13.99
CA SER A 630 -3.81 -19.61 12.93
C SER A 630 -5.18 -20.19 13.34
N ARG A 631 -5.54 -20.11 14.62
CA ARG A 631 -6.78 -20.64 15.17
C ARG A 631 -7.72 -19.52 15.60
N MET A 632 -8.57 -19.12 14.67
CA MET A 632 -9.55 -18.08 14.92
C MET A 632 -10.84 -18.64 15.54
N ARG A 633 -11.23 -18.15 16.72
CA ARG A 633 -12.54 -18.48 17.32
C ARG A 633 -13.52 -17.32 17.16
N PRO A 634 -14.41 -17.37 16.15
CA PRO A 634 -15.36 -16.29 15.91
C PRO A 634 -16.39 -16.18 17.04
N VAL A 635 -16.75 -14.95 17.38
CA VAL A 635 -17.74 -14.59 18.40
C VAL A 635 -18.64 -13.50 17.87
N VAL A 636 -19.90 -13.55 18.30
CA VAL A 636 -20.86 -12.48 18.05
C VAL A 636 -21.21 -11.83 19.38
N VAL A 637 -20.95 -10.53 19.46
CA VAL A 637 -21.24 -9.69 20.62
C VAL A 637 -22.38 -8.75 20.23
N LYS A 638 -23.42 -8.72 21.07
CA LYS A 638 -24.51 -7.75 20.97
C LYS A 638 -24.19 -6.57 21.88
N LEU A 639 -24.15 -5.40 21.29
CA LEU A 639 -23.97 -4.12 21.95
C LEU A 639 -25.34 -3.48 22.13
N SER A 640 -25.70 -3.18 23.37
CA SER A 640 -26.95 -2.53 23.74
C SER A 640 -26.62 -1.33 24.62
N SER A 641 -27.23 -0.18 24.37
CA SER A 641 -27.31 0.88 25.37
C SER A 641 -28.72 1.41 25.38
N ASP A 642 -29.20 1.84 26.54
CA ASP A 642 -30.49 2.52 26.68
C ASP A 642 -30.52 3.89 25.96
N GLN A 643 -29.42 4.33 25.30
CA GLN A 643 -29.26 5.62 24.63
C GLN A 643 -28.49 5.58 23.28
N LEU A 644 -28.33 4.41 22.65
CA LEU A 644 -27.89 4.34 21.24
C LEU A 644 -29.05 4.76 20.31
N ALA A 645 -30.26 4.72 20.85
CA ALA A 645 -31.48 5.31 20.33
C ALA A 645 -31.93 6.42 21.27
N SER A 646 -32.00 7.66 20.77
CA SER A 646 -32.50 8.87 21.46
C SER A 646 -31.71 9.41 22.66
N GLU A 647 -30.99 10.51 22.42
CA GLU A 647 -31.09 11.82 23.07
C GLU A 647 -30.02 12.69 22.38
N GLY A 648 -30.37 13.70 21.59
CA GLY A 648 -30.82 14.95 22.16
C GLY A 648 -29.62 15.71 22.72
N ASP A 649 -28.85 16.32 21.82
CA ASP A 649 -28.01 17.52 22.03
C ASP A 649 -27.78 17.93 23.49
N THR A 650 -26.61 17.65 24.06
CA THR A 650 -25.98 18.46 25.12
C THR A 650 -24.52 18.04 25.32
N ASP A 651 -23.64 18.50 24.45
CA ASP A 651 -22.20 18.51 24.70
C ASP A 651 -21.87 19.50 25.86
N PRO A 652 -21.09 19.11 26.88
CA PRO A 652 -20.64 20.01 27.95
C PRO A 652 -19.72 21.16 27.48
N ALA A 653 -19.14 21.09 26.28
CA ALA A 653 -18.44 22.20 25.63
C ALA A 653 -19.40 23.12 24.85
N ARG A 654 -20.41 22.57 24.16
CA ARG A 654 -21.53 23.31 23.54
C ARG A 654 -22.36 24.07 24.58
N ALA A 655 -22.61 23.48 25.76
CA ALA A 655 -23.23 24.16 26.90
C ALA A 655 -22.39 25.34 27.44
N ARG A 656 -21.06 25.33 27.23
CA ARG A 656 -20.14 26.40 27.64
C ARG A 656 -19.99 27.49 26.57
N LEU A 657 -20.10 27.17 25.28
CA LEU A 657 -20.22 28.15 24.19
C LEU A 657 -21.58 28.87 24.20
N GLN A 658 -22.68 28.16 24.53
CA GLN A 658 -24.02 28.75 24.74
C GLN A 658 -24.03 29.89 25.77
N ARG A 659 -23.14 29.89 26.77
CA ARG A 659 -23.08 31.00 27.74
C ARG A 659 -22.59 32.31 27.11
N TYR A 660 -21.68 32.23 26.13
CA TYR A 660 -21.18 33.41 25.41
C TYR A 660 -22.13 33.82 24.28
N GLU A 661 -22.96 32.91 23.76
CA GLU A 661 -24.07 33.25 22.86
C GLU A 661 -25.10 34.19 23.52
N LEU A 662 -25.32 34.08 24.84
CA LEU A 662 -26.16 35.04 25.57
C LEU A 662 -25.57 36.45 25.56
N VAL A 663 -24.23 36.57 25.50
CA VAL A 663 -23.52 37.85 25.42
C VAL A 663 -23.61 38.39 23.99
N SER A 664 -23.29 37.58 22.98
CA SER A 664 -23.34 38.02 21.57
C SER A 664 -24.78 38.29 21.08
N GLY A 665 -25.76 37.49 21.51
CA GLY A 665 -27.18 37.70 21.20
C GLY A 665 -27.78 38.94 21.89
N SER A 666 -27.15 39.45 22.94
CA SER A 666 -27.52 40.70 23.61
C SER A 666 -26.59 41.87 23.25
N ALA A 667 -25.68 41.69 22.30
CA ALA A 667 -24.67 42.68 21.93
C ALA A 667 -25.31 43.95 21.36
N ARG A 668 -24.97 45.09 21.95
CA ARG A 668 -25.46 46.42 21.52
C ARG A 668 -24.33 47.43 21.35
N GLY A 669 -23.09 47.05 21.62
CA GLY A 669 -21.95 47.96 21.61
C GLY A 669 -22.01 49.03 22.70
N GLU A 670 -22.71 48.77 23.82
CA GLU A 670 -22.85 49.70 24.93
C GLU A 670 -21.96 49.32 26.13
N LYS A 671 -20.95 50.15 26.44
CA LYS A 671 -20.02 49.87 27.56
C LYS A 671 -20.73 49.68 28.91
N LYS A 672 -21.88 50.34 29.10
CA LYS A 672 -22.65 50.29 30.35
C LYS A 672 -23.21 48.89 30.64
N ASP A 673 -23.24 47.99 29.66
CA ASP A 673 -23.70 46.60 29.82
C ASP A 673 -22.65 45.70 30.49
N TYR A 674 -21.42 46.20 30.65
CA TYR A 674 -20.31 45.47 31.26
C TYR A 674 -19.89 46.13 32.58
N ARG A 675 -19.61 45.31 33.59
CA ARG A 675 -18.98 45.73 34.85
C ARG A 675 -17.52 45.30 34.81
N LEU A 676 -16.61 46.24 34.60
CA LEU A 676 -15.18 45.99 34.58
C LEU A 676 -14.64 45.90 36.01
N GLU A 677 -13.65 45.04 36.23
CA GLU A 677 -12.84 45.06 37.45
C GLU A 677 -11.97 46.33 37.52
N ARG A 678 -11.46 46.61 38.73
CA ARG A 678 -10.76 47.88 39.02
C ARG A 678 -9.39 47.97 38.35
N LEU A 679 -8.70 46.84 38.21
CA LEU A 679 -7.38 46.75 37.61
C LEU A 679 -7.48 45.93 36.31
N PRO A 680 -6.70 46.26 35.28
CA PRO A 680 -6.62 45.45 34.09
C PRO A 680 -5.83 44.15 34.37
N LEU A 681 -6.06 43.14 33.54
CA LEU A 681 -5.33 41.87 33.56
C LEU A 681 -3.86 42.05 33.06
N ALA A 682 -3.54 43.16 32.41
CA ALA A 682 -2.17 43.62 32.08
C ALA A 682 -2.10 45.16 31.89
N GLU A 683 -0.99 45.79 32.29
CA GLU A 683 -0.76 47.25 32.22
C GLU A 683 0.31 47.68 31.18
N GLY A 684 0.36 47.02 30.01
CA GLY A 684 1.38 47.31 28.99
C GLY A 684 0.98 46.92 27.57
N GLY A 685 1.43 47.70 26.58
CA GLY A 685 1.12 47.50 25.16
C GLY A 685 0.28 48.64 24.55
N GLN A 686 -0.74 48.27 23.76
CA GLN A 686 -1.52 49.20 22.91
C GLN A 686 -2.97 49.41 23.39
N ALA A 687 -3.47 48.44 24.15
CA ALA A 687 -4.85 48.32 24.60
C ALA A 687 -4.86 47.56 25.92
N GLU A 688 -5.72 47.96 26.85
CA GLU A 688 -5.87 47.34 28.16
C GLU A 688 -6.95 46.26 28.11
N VAL A 689 -6.69 45.11 28.72
CA VAL A 689 -7.68 44.04 28.86
C VAL A 689 -8.14 43.99 30.31
N PHE A 690 -9.45 44.07 30.53
CA PHE A 690 -10.06 43.95 31.85
C PHE A 690 -10.84 42.65 31.93
N ARG A 691 -10.81 41.97 33.07
CA ARG A 691 -11.89 41.06 33.41
C ARG A 691 -13.15 41.90 33.61
N ALA A 692 -14.23 41.49 32.96
CA ALA A 692 -15.51 42.16 33.07
C ALA A 692 -16.64 41.12 33.18
N MET A 693 -17.75 41.53 33.78
CA MET A 693 -18.96 40.73 33.83
C MET A 693 -20.03 41.40 32.96
N HIS A 694 -20.60 40.65 32.01
CA HIS A 694 -21.78 41.10 31.28
C HIS A 694 -22.98 41.13 32.25
N LYS A 695 -23.60 42.30 32.45
CA LYS A 695 -24.58 42.51 33.53
C LYS A 695 -25.86 41.70 33.35
N ALA A 696 -26.30 41.50 32.10
CA ALA A 696 -27.53 40.78 31.79
C ALA A 696 -27.36 39.26 31.95
N SER A 697 -26.35 38.67 31.31
CA SER A 697 -26.12 37.22 31.37
C SER A 697 -25.31 36.76 32.58
N ARG A 698 -24.67 37.67 33.33
CA ARG A 698 -23.75 37.38 34.44
C ARG A 698 -22.53 36.53 34.05
N VAL A 699 -22.18 36.52 32.76
CA VAL A 699 -21.03 35.79 32.23
C VAL A 699 -19.77 36.67 32.34
N ASP A 700 -18.69 36.06 32.82
CA ASP A 700 -17.35 36.67 32.83
C ASP A 700 -16.77 36.68 31.42
N VAL A 701 -16.22 37.83 31.02
CA VAL A 701 -15.68 38.09 29.69
C VAL A 701 -14.37 38.89 29.81
N ALA A 702 -13.55 38.85 28.77
CA ALA A 702 -12.40 39.74 28.62
C ALA A 702 -12.81 40.97 27.82
N PHE A 703 -12.59 42.17 28.37
CA PHE A 703 -12.95 43.46 27.78
C PHE A 703 -11.67 44.19 27.35
N LYS A 704 -11.40 44.27 26.04
CA LYS A 704 -10.20 44.94 25.47
C LYS A 704 -10.55 46.38 25.08
N ARG A 705 -9.79 47.36 25.57
CA ARG A 705 -9.99 48.81 25.36
C ARG A 705 -8.75 49.47 24.76
N ARG A 706 -8.90 50.24 23.67
CA ARG A 706 -7.79 51.04 23.10
C ARG A 706 -7.34 52.15 24.07
N LEU A 707 -6.03 52.36 24.20
CA LEU A 707 -5.48 53.49 24.95
C LEU A 707 -5.57 54.80 24.14
N GLY A 708 -5.06 54.79 22.91
CA GLY A 708 -4.93 55.97 22.07
C GLY A 708 -6.20 56.39 21.34
N LYS A 709 -6.35 57.70 21.07
CA LYS A 709 -7.42 58.26 20.23
C LYS A 709 -7.01 58.45 18.76
N GLY A 710 -5.76 58.11 18.41
CA GLY A 710 -5.20 58.27 17.07
C GLY A 710 -5.86 57.38 16.02
N ALA A 711 -5.71 57.76 14.75
CA ALA A 711 -6.26 57.00 13.63
C ALA A 711 -5.62 55.62 13.49
N ARG A 712 -4.35 55.47 13.88
CA ARG A 712 -3.59 54.21 13.82
C ARG A 712 -4.12 53.16 14.78
N GLU A 713 -4.34 53.53 16.05
CA GLU A 713 -4.84 52.64 17.09
C GLU A 713 -6.28 52.21 16.79
N ARG A 714 -7.09 53.14 16.28
CA ARG A 714 -8.45 52.84 15.79
C ARG A 714 -8.43 51.82 14.64
N ARG A 715 -7.55 52.01 13.65
CA ARG A 715 -7.40 51.07 12.52
C ARG A 715 -6.94 49.68 12.98
N ARG A 716 -6.06 49.56 13.99
CA ARG A 716 -5.69 48.26 14.59
C ARG A 716 -6.89 47.56 15.22
N MET A 717 -7.61 48.26 16.10
CA MET A 717 -8.79 47.71 16.78
C MET A 717 -9.88 47.30 15.78
N ALA A 718 -10.13 48.12 14.76
CA ALA A 718 -11.11 47.82 13.72
C ALA A 718 -10.76 46.57 12.90
N ARG A 719 -9.47 46.36 12.57
CA ARG A 719 -9.02 45.17 11.84
C ARG A 719 -9.16 43.89 12.65
N GLU A 720 -8.87 43.94 13.95
CA GLU A 720 -9.02 42.78 14.83
C GLU A 720 -10.50 42.37 14.93
N ILE A 721 -11.40 43.35 15.06
CA ILE A 721 -12.86 43.12 15.04
C ILE A 721 -13.29 42.57 13.67
N GLU A 722 -12.86 43.17 12.56
CA GLU A 722 -13.19 42.73 11.20
C GLU A 722 -12.73 41.29 10.95
N PHE A 723 -11.52 40.93 11.39
CA PHE A 723 -11.00 39.57 11.25
C PHE A 723 -11.85 38.57 12.04
N ALA A 724 -12.10 38.86 13.32
CA ALA A 724 -12.90 38.01 14.18
C ALA A 724 -14.36 37.90 13.70
N GLN A 725 -14.90 38.90 13.01
CA GLN A 725 -16.22 38.78 12.36
C GLN A 725 -16.22 37.86 11.14
N ARG A 726 -15.10 37.75 10.42
CA ARG A 726 -15.00 36.90 9.23
C ARG A 726 -14.64 35.45 9.53
N LEU A 727 -13.83 35.23 10.56
CA LEU A 727 -13.28 33.91 10.92
C LEU A 727 -13.58 33.51 12.37
N GLY A 728 -14.50 34.21 13.04
CA GLY A 728 -14.84 33.96 14.46
C GLY A 728 -15.51 32.61 14.73
N ASP A 729 -16.11 32.00 13.70
CA ASP A 729 -16.68 30.65 13.78
C ASP A 729 -15.60 29.55 13.74
N HIS A 730 -14.34 29.91 13.44
CA HIS A 730 -13.25 28.95 13.40
C HIS A 730 -12.83 28.52 14.82
N PRO A 731 -12.70 27.21 15.10
CA PRO A 731 -12.46 26.68 16.45
C PRO A 731 -11.09 27.04 17.04
N HIS A 732 -10.16 27.58 16.27
CA HIS A 732 -8.85 28.02 16.77
C HIS A 732 -8.60 29.53 16.59
N VAL A 733 -9.65 30.31 16.30
CA VAL A 733 -9.59 31.78 16.27
C VAL A 733 -10.35 32.34 17.47
N MET A 734 -9.82 33.37 18.14
CA MET A 734 -10.52 34.03 19.25
C MET A 734 -11.71 34.84 18.72
N PRO A 735 -12.96 34.54 19.12
CA PRO A 735 -14.12 35.29 18.65
C PRO A 735 -14.30 36.63 19.37
N VAL A 736 -15.00 37.55 18.70
CA VAL A 736 -15.49 38.81 19.30
C VAL A 736 -16.99 38.67 19.55
N LEU A 737 -17.40 38.90 20.80
CA LEU A 737 -18.79 38.75 21.24
C LEU A 737 -19.59 40.05 21.10
N ASP A 738 -18.97 41.20 21.39
CA ASP A 738 -19.58 42.53 21.31
C ASP A 738 -18.50 43.58 21.10
N PHE A 739 -18.82 44.71 20.49
CA PHE A 739 -17.86 45.78 20.22
C PHE A 739 -18.53 47.14 20.09
N SER A 740 -17.80 48.20 20.45
CA SER A 740 -18.30 49.57 20.28
C SER A 740 -18.39 49.97 18.80
N PRO A 741 -19.43 50.73 18.40
CA PRO A 741 -19.56 51.25 17.02
C PRO A 741 -18.36 52.09 16.54
N ASP A 742 -17.64 52.75 17.44
CA ASP A 742 -16.46 53.56 17.11
C ASP A 742 -15.13 52.78 17.20
N HIS A 743 -15.19 51.45 17.37
CA HIS A 743 -14.04 50.55 17.56
C HIS A 743 -13.10 51.01 18.69
N ALA A 744 -13.65 51.52 19.79
CA ALA A 744 -12.91 51.86 21.01
C ALA A 744 -12.60 50.63 21.88
N TRP A 745 -13.47 49.63 21.84
CA TRP A 745 -13.34 48.41 22.63
C TRP A 745 -14.10 47.25 21.98
N PHE A 746 -13.73 46.05 22.36
CA PHE A 746 -14.50 44.84 22.11
C PHE A 746 -14.42 43.87 23.29
N VAL A 747 -15.29 42.87 23.27
CA VAL A 747 -15.44 41.85 24.30
C VAL A 747 -15.22 40.49 23.66
N MET A 748 -14.47 39.61 24.34
CA MET A 748 -14.18 38.25 23.92
C MET A 748 -14.32 37.27 25.09
N PRO A 749 -14.37 35.95 24.84
CA PRO A 749 -14.36 34.96 25.91
C PRO A 749 -13.17 35.13 26.86
N MET A 750 -13.38 34.79 28.13
CA MET A 750 -12.32 34.79 29.13
C MET A 750 -11.50 33.50 29.01
N ALA A 751 -10.26 33.61 28.53
CA ALA A 751 -9.31 32.50 28.46
C ALA A 751 -8.77 32.12 29.86
N GLN A 752 -8.44 30.84 30.06
CA GLN A 752 -7.92 30.34 31.34
C GLN A 752 -6.42 30.59 31.51
N ALA A 753 -5.66 30.65 30.41
CA ALA A 753 -4.20 30.82 30.43
C ALA A 753 -3.69 31.20 29.03
N THR A 754 -2.43 31.61 28.94
CA THR A 754 -1.68 31.74 27.68
C THR A 754 -0.77 30.51 27.47
N ALA A 755 -0.22 30.35 26.27
CA ALA A 755 0.84 29.38 26.02
C ALA A 755 2.11 29.70 26.83
N GLU A 756 2.31 30.98 27.18
CA GLU A 756 3.37 31.43 28.08
C GLU A 756 3.22 30.83 29.48
N ASP A 757 2.02 30.93 30.06
CA ASP A 757 1.71 30.41 31.40
C ASP A 757 1.81 28.88 31.49
N ARG A 758 1.55 28.19 30.37
CA ARG A 758 1.47 26.71 30.32
C ARG A 758 2.69 26.05 29.67
N ARG A 759 3.79 26.77 29.49
CA ARG A 759 4.99 26.25 28.81
C ARG A 759 5.44 24.88 29.34
N SER A 760 5.45 24.67 30.66
CA SER A 760 5.85 23.40 31.27
C SER A 760 5.01 22.22 30.79
N ASN A 761 3.72 22.43 30.54
CA ASN A 761 2.79 21.39 30.08
C ASN A 761 2.96 21.08 28.60
N LEU A 762 3.51 22.03 27.84
CA LEU A 762 3.77 21.92 26.40
C LEU A 762 5.10 21.22 26.08
N LEU A 763 5.86 20.77 27.09
CA LEU A 763 7.05 19.95 26.89
C LEU A 763 6.71 18.49 26.55
N GLU A 764 5.48 18.07 26.83
CA GLU A 764 4.98 16.76 26.42
C GLU A 764 4.73 16.77 24.89
N PRO A 765 5.29 15.81 24.12
CA PRO A 765 5.21 15.82 22.65
C PRO A 765 3.80 15.91 22.08
N GLY A 766 2.82 15.21 22.67
CA GLY A 766 1.41 15.25 22.26
C GLY A 766 0.79 16.64 22.46
N ARG A 767 0.98 17.25 23.63
CA ARG A 767 0.50 18.61 23.93
C ARG A 767 1.14 19.68 23.06
N LEU A 768 2.42 19.53 22.73
CA LEU A 768 3.09 20.43 21.77
C LEU A 768 2.46 20.29 20.38
N ARG A 769 2.22 19.05 19.92
CA ARG A 769 1.57 18.78 18.64
C ARG A 769 0.16 19.37 18.59
N GLU A 770 -0.65 19.19 19.65
CA GLU A 770 -1.99 19.77 19.77
C GLU A 770 -1.97 21.30 19.61
N LEU A 771 -1.02 22.00 20.23
CA LEU A 771 -0.88 23.45 20.08
C LEU A 771 -0.46 23.84 18.66
N VAL A 772 0.52 23.14 18.09
CA VAL A 772 1.02 23.41 16.73
C VAL A 772 -0.09 23.23 15.70
N ASP A 773 -0.88 22.16 15.81
CA ASP A 773 -2.01 21.87 14.92
C ASP A 773 -3.11 22.94 15.04
N ALA A 774 -3.43 23.39 16.26
CA ALA A 774 -4.40 24.45 16.48
C ALA A 774 -3.97 25.80 15.87
N VAL A 775 -2.71 26.20 16.07
CA VAL A 775 -2.17 27.44 15.50
C VAL A 775 -2.06 27.33 13.97
N ALA A 776 -1.60 26.20 13.45
CA ALA A 776 -1.54 25.93 12.02
C ALA A 776 -2.93 26.00 11.39
N SER A 777 -3.94 25.40 12.01
CA SER A 777 -5.34 25.44 11.55
C SER A 777 -5.86 26.88 11.44
N ALA A 778 -5.65 27.71 12.47
CA ALA A 778 -6.05 29.12 12.44
C ALA A 778 -5.32 29.94 11.35
N LEU A 779 -4.02 29.69 11.15
CA LEU A 779 -3.23 30.35 10.12
C LEU A 779 -3.64 29.90 8.71
N SER A 780 -3.94 28.62 8.52
CA SER A 780 -4.39 28.09 7.22
C SER A 780 -5.68 28.77 6.79
N ALA A 781 -6.67 28.83 7.70
CA ALA A 781 -7.94 29.54 7.45
C ALA A 781 -7.73 31.01 7.11
N ALA A 782 -6.80 31.70 7.78
CA ALA A 782 -6.46 33.09 7.49
C ALA A 782 -5.76 33.25 6.13
N HIS A 783 -4.80 32.38 5.81
CA HIS A 783 -4.00 32.41 4.58
C HIS A 783 -4.82 32.11 3.33
N GLU A 784 -5.83 31.23 3.44
CA GLU A 784 -6.69 30.82 2.33
C GLU A 784 -7.91 31.72 2.13
N HIS A 785 -8.26 32.54 3.12
CA HIS A 785 -9.44 33.38 3.03
C HIS A 785 -9.23 34.55 2.04
N GLY A 786 -9.81 34.42 0.84
CA GLY A 786 -10.10 35.46 -0.18
C GLY A 786 -8.97 36.44 -0.52
N ASP A 787 -8.62 37.29 0.44
CA ASP A 787 -7.55 38.26 0.39
C ASP A 787 -6.19 37.77 0.93
N GLY A 788 -6.09 36.60 1.56
CA GLY A 788 -4.84 36.01 2.10
C GLY A 788 -4.25 36.75 3.31
N TRP A 789 -4.86 36.60 4.49
CA TRP A 789 -4.54 37.36 5.71
C TRP A 789 -3.30 36.81 6.44
N LEU A 790 -2.31 37.66 6.72
CA LEU A 790 -1.08 37.30 7.46
C LEU A 790 -1.13 37.75 8.93
N HIS A 791 -0.81 36.90 9.89
CA HIS A 791 -0.88 37.26 11.31
C HIS A 791 0.23 38.22 11.76
N ARG A 792 1.49 37.94 11.42
CA ARG A 792 2.70 38.78 11.67
C ARG A 792 3.08 39.06 13.14
N ASP A 793 2.43 38.40 14.10
CA ASP A 793 2.73 38.56 15.53
C ASP A 793 2.43 37.28 16.33
N ILE A 794 2.80 36.13 15.77
CA ILE A 794 2.66 34.83 16.45
C ILE A 794 3.71 34.77 17.57
N LYS A 795 3.23 34.64 18.81
CA LYS A 795 4.05 34.59 20.03
C LYS A 795 3.27 33.92 21.18
N PRO A 796 3.94 33.47 22.25
CA PRO A 796 3.31 32.74 23.34
C PRO A 796 2.10 33.45 23.99
N SER A 797 2.18 34.77 24.20
CA SER A 797 1.11 35.56 24.82
C SER A 797 -0.12 35.79 23.93
N ASN A 798 -0.03 35.53 22.62
CA ASN A 798 -1.14 35.64 21.68
C ASN A 798 -1.85 34.30 21.43
N ILE A 799 -1.35 33.21 22.02
CA ILE A 799 -1.97 31.88 21.95
C ILE A 799 -2.61 31.60 23.29
N LEU A 800 -3.93 31.56 23.30
CA LEU A 800 -4.74 31.49 24.51
C LEU A 800 -5.34 30.09 24.66
N TYR A 801 -5.36 29.59 25.89
CA TYR A 801 -6.05 28.36 26.24
C TYR A 801 -7.47 28.75 26.66
N LEU A 802 -8.46 28.35 25.84
CA LEU A 802 -9.87 28.67 26.02
C LEU A 802 -10.68 27.38 26.01
N GLU A 803 -11.24 26.99 27.15
CA GLU A 803 -12.18 25.85 27.26
C GLU A 803 -11.59 24.56 26.64
N ASP A 804 -10.41 24.19 27.13
CA ASP A 804 -9.68 22.97 26.75
C ASP A 804 -9.11 22.93 25.31
N ARG A 805 -9.21 24.02 24.56
CA ARG A 805 -8.58 24.20 23.23
C ARG A 805 -7.65 25.41 23.16
N TRP A 806 -6.72 25.39 22.21
CA TRP A 806 -5.87 26.53 21.88
C TRP A 806 -6.53 27.43 20.84
N VAL A 807 -6.49 28.75 21.06
CA VAL A 807 -7.00 29.75 20.13
C VAL A 807 -5.98 30.84 19.89
N LEU A 808 -5.88 31.31 18.65
CA LEU A 808 -4.99 32.39 18.24
C LEU A 808 -5.72 33.74 18.31
N ALA A 809 -5.12 34.70 19.02
CA ALA A 809 -5.65 36.02 19.29
C ALA A 809 -4.70 37.14 18.80
N ASP A 810 -5.16 38.40 18.88
CA ASP A 810 -4.41 39.62 18.53
C ASP A 810 -4.09 39.80 17.03
N TRP A 811 -5.14 39.78 16.21
CA TRP A 811 -5.11 40.03 14.76
C TRP A 811 -4.93 41.52 14.38
N GLY A 812 -4.39 42.35 15.27
CA GLY A 812 -4.26 43.80 15.09
C GLY A 812 -3.18 44.25 14.09
N ILE A 813 -2.30 43.33 13.65
CA ILE A 813 -1.16 43.58 12.73
C ILE A 813 -1.40 42.96 11.35
N VAL A 814 -2.63 42.49 11.09
CA VAL A 814 -2.90 41.69 9.90
C VAL A 814 -2.93 42.50 8.62
N ARG A 815 -2.46 41.87 7.53
CA ARG A 815 -2.38 42.43 6.19
C ARG A 815 -2.77 41.41 5.12
N ARG A 816 -3.37 41.90 4.02
CA ARG A 816 -3.52 41.23 2.72
C ARG A 816 -2.18 41.36 1.92
N PRO A 817 -1.86 40.57 0.87
CA PRO A 817 -0.56 40.60 0.18
C PRO A 817 -0.25 41.87 -0.66
N ARG A 818 0.72 41.74 -1.57
CA ARG A 818 1.22 42.80 -2.47
C ARG A 818 0.12 43.33 -3.39
N GLY A 819 -0.50 44.47 -3.03
CA GLY A 819 -1.44 45.19 -3.90
C GLY A 819 -2.11 46.43 -3.28
N GLN A 820 -2.80 46.30 -2.14
CA GLN A 820 -3.70 47.34 -1.62
C GLN A 820 -3.14 48.08 -0.38
N THR A 821 -3.37 49.39 -0.35
CA THR A 821 -2.54 50.34 0.42
C THR A 821 -3.24 50.90 1.64
N SER A 822 -2.55 50.90 2.78
CA SER A 822 -2.75 51.91 3.83
C SER A 822 -1.40 52.21 4.51
N ASP A 823 -1.31 53.38 5.12
CA ASP A 823 -0.08 53.99 5.64
C ASP A 823 0.69 53.10 6.61
N LEU A 824 1.96 52.85 6.29
CA LEU A 824 2.93 52.19 7.15
C LEU A 824 3.20 53.05 8.39
N GLY A 825 2.60 52.68 9.52
CA GLY A 825 2.99 53.20 10.82
C GLY A 825 4.34 52.63 11.26
N VAL A 826 5.41 53.38 11.00
CA VAL A 826 6.72 53.22 11.68
C VAL A 826 6.46 53.21 13.20
N LEU A 827 6.86 52.15 13.91
CA LEU A 827 7.15 52.26 15.35
C LEU A 827 8.54 52.89 15.48
N THR A 828 8.77 53.63 16.56
CA THR A 828 10.02 54.31 16.95
C THR A 828 11.18 53.34 17.24
N ASN A 829 11.52 52.50 16.26
CA ASN A 829 12.78 51.76 16.03
C ASN A 829 12.73 50.86 14.76
N GLY A 830 11.79 51.05 13.83
CA GLY A 830 11.90 50.49 12.48
C GLY A 830 11.54 49.01 12.26
N ALA A 831 11.20 48.23 13.29
CA ALA A 831 10.80 46.81 13.15
C ALA A 831 9.33 46.56 13.52
N LEU A 832 8.74 45.47 13.01
CA LEU A 832 7.33 45.08 13.23
C LEU A 832 7.19 43.60 13.58
N GLY A 833 6.26 43.31 14.52
CA GLY A 833 6.14 42.04 15.24
C GLY A 833 6.66 42.19 16.68
N THR A 834 6.94 41.07 17.34
CA THR A 834 7.56 41.02 18.68
C THR A 834 9.05 40.62 18.57
N GLU A 835 9.91 41.24 19.39
CA GLU A 835 11.37 41.06 19.37
C GLU A 835 11.75 39.56 19.51
N GLY A 836 12.45 39.02 18.51
CA GLY A 836 12.92 37.63 18.46
C GLY A 836 12.03 36.62 17.72
N PHE A 837 10.70 36.78 17.72
CA PHE A 837 9.79 35.87 17.03
C PHE A 837 9.55 36.24 15.56
N ALA A 838 9.63 37.54 15.23
CA ALA A 838 9.37 38.04 13.89
C ALA A 838 10.40 37.54 12.86
N ALA A 839 9.91 37.24 11.65
CA ALA A 839 10.76 36.84 10.54
C ALA A 839 11.72 37.94 10.08
N PRO A 840 12.96 37.63 9.66
CA PRO A 840 13.98 38.63 9.31
C PRO A 840 13.56 39.64 8.23
N GLU A 841 12.76 39.20 7.27
CA GLU A 841 12.25 40.06 6.20
C GLU A 841 11.34 41.18 6.72
N LEU A 842 10.65 40.98 7.87
CA LEU A 842 9.78 41.98 8.49
C LEU A 842 10.54 43.19 9.06
N ALA A 843 11.83 43.02 9.36
CA ALA A 843 12.70 44.10 9.82
C ALA A 843 13.30 44.91 8.67
N SER A 844 13.36 44.34 7.46
CA SER A 844 13.91 44.99 6.25
C SER A 844 12.83 45.75 5.49
N ASP A 845 11.76 45.06 5.07
CA ASP A 845 10.57 45.66 4.48
C ASP A 845 9.32 44.83 4.81
N ALA A 846 8.38 45.43 5.55
CA ALA A 846 7.12 44.79 5.93
C ALA A 846 6.19 44.46 4.73
N HIS A 847 6.54 44.87 3.51
CA HIS A 847 5.91 44.47 2.24
C HIS A 847 6.34 43.10 1.71
N ASP A 848 7.45 42.57 2.22
CA ASP A 848 7.99 41.27 1.79
C ASP A 848 7.47 40.09 2.61
N ALA A 849 6.59 40.36 3.59
CA ALA A 849 5.97 39.29 4.36
C ALA A 849 5.10 38.39 3.47
N THR A 850 5.28 37.09 3.63
CA THR A 850 4.52 36.04 2.96
C THR A 850 3.98 35.06 4.01
N PHE A 851 3.24 34.03 3.59
CA PHE A 851 2.81 32.96 4.49
C PHE A 851 4.01 32.31 5.22
N ALA A 852 5.17 32.26 4.57
CA ALA A 852 6.43 31.78 5.15
C ALA A 852 6.96 32.65 6.31
N SER A 853 6.47 33.88 6.48
CA SER A 853 6.82 34.75 7.61
C SER A 853 6.07 34.35 8.90
N ASP A 854 4.81 33.92 8.77
CA ASP A 854 4.04 33.36 9.89
C ASP A 854 4.61 32.00 10.31
N ILE A 855 5.02 31.18 9.34
CA ILE A 855 5.68 29.87 9.57
C ILE A 855 7.02 30.03 10.31
N TYR A 856 7.81 31.06 9.99
CA TYR A 856 9.01 31.38 10.76
C TYR A 856 8.69 31.66 12.23
N SER A 857 7.66 32.45 12.48
CA SER A 857 7.25 32.83 13.84
C SER A 857 6.74 31.61 14.62
N LEU A 858 6.02 30.70 13.95
CA LEU A 858 5.62 29.40 14.50
C LEU A 858 6.83 28.49 14.80
N GLY A 859 7.85 28.50 13.94
CA GLY A 859 9.12 27.81 14.20
C GLY A 859 9.85 28.33 15.44
N GLN A 860 9.92 29.66 15.61
CA GLN A 860 10.51 30.29 16.80
C GLN A 860 9.69 29.98 18.06
N LEU A 861 8.37 29.90 17.96
CA LEU A 861 7.49 29.46 19.05
C LEU A 861 7.82 28.04 19.53
N ILE A 862 7.93 27.09 18.60
CA ILE A 862 8.28 25.69 18.93
C ILE A 862 9.67 25.63 19.56
N GLY A 863 10.65 26.35 18.99
CA GLY A 863 11.99 26.49 19.55
C GLY A 863 11.98 27.04 20.98
N TRP A 864 11.19 28.08 21.25
CA TRP A 864 11.04 28.68 22.58
C TRP A 864 10.38 27.72 23.59
N ILE A 865 9.34 26.98 23.19
CA ILE A 865 8.70 25.98 24.07
C ILE A 865 9.76 24.96 24.52
N LEU A 866 10.49 24.38 23.57
CA LEU A 866 11.43 23.28 23.82
C LEU A 866 12.72 23.72 24.52
N THR A 867 13.25 24.90 24.22
CA THR A 867 14.51 25.39 24.81
C THR A 867 14.31 26.19 26.10
N GLY A 868 13.16 26.85 26.25
CA GLY A 868 12.88 27.77 27.34
C GLY A 868 13.67 29.06 27.33
N THR A 869 14.37 29.33 26.23
CA THR A 869 15.16 30.54 26.06
C THR A 869 14.39 31.51 25.19
N TRP A 870 14.36 32.79 25.54
CA TRP A 870 13.71 33.80 24.71
C TRP A 870 14.46 33.96 23.38
N PRO A 871 13.77 33.98 22.21
CA PRO A 871 14.44 34.07 20.93
C PRO A 871 15.12 35.43 20.72
N GLN A 872 16.24 35.43 19.99
CA GLN A 872 16.92 36.65 19.58
C GLN A 872 16.53 37.04 18.13
N PRO A 873 16.50 38.33 17.79
CA PRO A 873 16.18 38.77 16.42
C PRO A 873 17.12 38.13 15.39
N ASN A 874 16.55 37.60 14.30
CA ASN A 874 17.28 36.98 13.19
C ASN A 874 18.15 35.76 13.55
N VAL A 875 17.94 35.15 14.73
CA VAL A 875 18.66 33.95 15.16
C VAL A 875 17.66 32.79 15.31
N PRO A 876 17.78 31.72 14.51
CA PRO A 876 17.01 30.50 14.69
C PRO A 876 17.21 29.88 16.08
N LEU A 877 16.13 29.68 16.82
CA LEU A 877 16.17 29.05 18.14
C LEU A 877 16.02 27.53 18.01
N LEU A 878 17.11 26.84 17.66
CA LEU A 878 17.10 25.39 17.45
C LEU A 878 17.00 24.62 18.78
N PRO A 879 16.06 23.67 18.93
CA PRO A 879 15.98 22.80 20.10
C PRO A 879 17.12 21.76 20.10
N PRO A 880 17.28 20.98 21.20
CA PRO A 880 18.16 19.80 21.19
C PRO A 880 17.78 18.80 20.07
N PRO A 881 18.70 17.90 19.67
CA PRO A 881 18.41 16.85 18.70
C PRO A 881 17.18 16.02 19.11
N GLY A 882 16.23 15.86 18.19
CA GLY A 882 14.94 15.22 18.42
C GLY A 882 13.96 15.48 17.27
N PRO A 883 12.71 14.98 17.36
CA PRO A 883 11.73 15.02 16.27
C PRO A 883 11.39 16.44 15.80
N TRP A 884 11.50 17.44 16.69
CA TRP A 884 11.22 18.84 16.35
C TRP A 884 12.44 19.61 15.81
N TYR A 885 13.65 19.04 15.83
CA TYR A 885 14.86 19.71 15.37
C TYR A 885 14.79 20.06 13.87
N GLY A 886 14.45 19.08 13.04
CA GLY A 886 14.30 19.26 11.59
C GLY A 886 13.21 20.27 11.24
N VAL A 887 12.08 20.20 11.95
CA VAL A 887 10.94 21.13 11.82
C VAL A 887 11.37 22.56 12.10
N VAL A 888 11.93 22.83 13.28
CA VAL A 888 12.33 24.20 13.67
C VAL A 888 13.40 24.72 12.73
N ARG A 889 14.41 23.92 12.39
CA ARG A 889 15.49 24.31 11.47
C ARG A 889 14.98 24.73 10.11
N ARG A 890 14.00 24.02 9.55
CA ARG A 890 13.45 24.31 8.22
C ARG A 890 12.45 25.47 8.25
N ALA A 891 11.62 25.56 9.29
CA ALA A 891 10.66 26.66 9.45
C ALA A 891 11.35 28.01 9.73
N THR A 892 12.46 28.01 10.47
CA THR A 892 13.21 29.23 10.84
C THR A 892 14.36 29.57 9.89
N HIS A 893 14.39 29.00 8.68
CA HIS A 893 15.45 29.24 7.71
C HIS A 893 15.52 30.72 7.30
N LEU A 894 16.71 31.35 7.29
CA LEU A 894 16.82 32.80 7.02
C LEU A 894 16.27 33.20 5.65
N THR A 895 16.55 32.40 4.61
CA THR A 895 15.98 32.58 3.27
C THR A 895 14.50 32.13 3.22
N PRO A 896 13.52 33.01 2.92
CA PRO A 896 12.09 32.67 2.96
C PRO A 896 11.67 31.55 2.00
N SER A 897 12.27 31.47 0.81
CA SER A 897 11.96 30.43 -0.20
C SER A 897 12.38 29.01 0.22
N LEU A 898 13.23 28.89 1.25
CA LEU A 898 13.68 27.62 1.80
C LEU A 898 12.86 27.18 3.02
N ARG A 899 11.88 27.98 3.44
CA ARG A 899 10.88 27.57 4.43
C ARG A 899 9.73 26.83 3.74
N PRO A 900 8.87 26.11 4.46
CA PRO A 900 7.58 25.71 3.93
C PRO A 900 6.80 26.95 3.46
N GLN A 901 6.21 26.89 2.26
CA GLN A 901 5.60 28.06 1.63
C GLN A 901 4.14 28.28 2.03
N ASN A 902 3.51 27.28 2.64
CA ASN A 902 2.15 27.32 3.16
C ASN A 902 2.05 26.38 4.38
N ILE A 903 0.92 26.44 5.09
CA ILE A 903 0.69 25.64 6.28
C ILE A 903 0.67 24.13 5.98
N ALA A 904 0.10 23.70 4.86
CA ALA A 904 0.09 22.28 4.48
C ALA A 904 1.51 21.69 4.37
N SER A 905 2.40 22.36 3.64
CA SER A 905 3.82 21.96 3.54
C SER A 905 4.56 22.02 4.88
N PHE A 906 4.11 22.86 5.82
CA PHE A 906 4.67 22.90 7.17
C PHE A 906 4.18 21.70 7.99
N LEU A 907 2.90 21.33 7.90
CA LEU A 907 2.34 20.17 8.57
C LEU A 907 2.89 18.85 8.00
N ASP A 908 3.13 18.76 6.69
CA ASP A 908 3.82 17.60 6.07
C ASP A 908 5.22 17.40 6.67
N LEU A 909 5.94 18.50 6.85
CA LEU A 909 7.25 18.49 7.50
C LEU A 909 7.15 18.07 8.97
N VAL A 910 6.16 18.58 9.71
CA VAL A 910 5.91 18.17 11.10
C VAL A 910 5.62 16.68 11.16
N GLU A 911 4.69 16.18 10.34
CA GLU A 911 4.32 14.77 10.29
C GLU A 911 5.53 13.89 9.97
N LYS A 912 6.29 14.23 8.92
CA LYS A 912 7.49 13.49 8.51
C LYS A 912 8.54 13.38 9.60
N GLU A 913 8.78 14.45 10.36
CA GLU A 913 9.83 14.51 11.37
C GLU A 913 9.36 14.06 12.77
N THR A 914 8.04 14.10 13.03
CA THR A 914 7.45 13.72 14.34
C THR A 914 6.81 12.33 14.35
N THR A 915 6.51 11.75 13.19
CA THR A 915 6.10 10.34 13.10
C THR A 915 7.29 9.47 13.48
N PRO A 916 7.16 8.55 14.44
CA PRO A 916 8.18 7.53 14.68
C PRO A 916 8.35 6.77 13.38
N ALA A 917 9.47 6.99 12.69
CA ALA A 917 9.70 6.40 11.39
C ALA A 917 9.66 4.89 11.55
N ALA A 918 8.59 4.26 11.03
CA ALA A 918 8.41 2.81 11.08
C ALA A 918 9.69 2.20 10.49
N GLY A 919 10.46 1.55 11.36
CA GLY A 919 11.86 1.26 11.09
C GLY A 919 12.00 0.49 9.79
N LEU A 920 13.00 0.85 8.98
CA LEU A 920 13.43 0.00 7.87
C LEU A 920 13.55 -1.44 8.40
N PRO A 921 13.02 -2.47 7.70
CA PRO A 921 13.01 -3.84 8.20
C PRO A 921 14.38 -4.30 8.71
N ILE A 922 15.45 -3.88 8.04
CA ILE A 922 16.83 -4.15 8.45
C ILE A 922 17.22 -3.55 9.81
N VAL A 923 16.68 -2.39 10.19
CA VAL A 923 16.95 -1.77 11.51
C VAL A 923 16.26 -2.56 12.61
N GLN A 924 15.01 -2.95 12.40
CA GLN A 924 14.28 -3.82 13.32
C GLN A 924 14.96 -5.19 13.43
N ALA A 925 15.37 -5.76 12.30
CA ALA A 925 16.05 -7.04 12.25
C ALA A 925 17.39 -7.03 12.98
N ARG A 926 18.19 -5.97 12.84
CA ARG A 926 19.45 -5.81 13.60
C ARG A 926 19.21 -5.73 15.11
N GLN A 927 18.12 -5.09 15.55
CA GLN A 927 17.75 -5.05 16.96
C GLN A 927 17.33 -6.42 17.47
N LEU A 928 16.50 -7.14 16.69
CA LEU A 928 16.07 -8.50 17.02
C LEU A 928 17.22 -9.50 17.02
N LEU A 929 18.14 -9.40 16.05
CA LEU A 929 19.36 -10.21 16.00
C LEU A 929 20.22 -9.99 17.25
N LYS A 930 20.38 -8.73 17.67
CA LYS A 930 21.11 -8.42 18.90
C LYS A 930 20.42 -9.00 20.14
N ALA A 931 19.09 -8.97 20.18
CA ALA A 931 18.30 -9.52 21.29
C ALA A 931 18.25 -11.06 21.29
N ALA A 932 18.41 -11.69 20.12
CA ALA A 932 18.36 -13.15 19.95
C ALA A 932 19.43 -13.89 20.76
N ALA A 933 20.55 -13.23 21.09
CA ALA A 933 21.59 -13.80 21.96
C ALA A 933 21.09 -14.03 23.41
N ASP A 934 20.14 -13.21 23.88
CA ASP A 934 19.67 -13.22 25.27
C ASP A 934 18.21 -13.72 25.42
N GLN A 935 17.41 -13.69 24.35
CA GLN A 935 15.97 -13.95 24.39
C GLN A 935 15.51 -14.83 23.21
N GLY A 936 15.06 -16.05 23.48
CA GLY A 936 14.58 -16.98 22.45
C GLY A 936 13.34 -16.49 21.67
N SER A 937 12.53 -15.60 22.24
CA SER A 937 11.38 -14.99 21.55
C SER A 937 11.80 -14.04 20.42
N ALA A 938 12.98 -13.42 20.53
CA ALA A 938 13.49 -12.52 19.49
C ALA A 938 13.89 -13.26 18.22
N VAL A 939 14.32 -14.52 18.33
CA VAL A 939 14.57 -15.41 17.18
C VAL A 939 13.28 -15.65 16.41
N GLY A 940 12.19 -16.01 17.11
CA GLY A 940 10.88 -16.19 16.48
C GLY A 940 10.43 -14.93 15.75
N GLN A 941 10.51 -13.78 16.41
CA GLN A 941 10.14 -12.49 15.81
C GLN A 941 11.00 -12.11 14.59
N LEU A 942 12.29 -12.43 14.59
CA LEU A 942 13.16 -12.19 13.44
C LEU A 942 12.81 -13.12 12.27
N LEU A 943 12.50 -14.39 12.54
CA LEU A 943 12.07 -15.33 11.50
C LEU A 943 10.67 -14.98 10.95
N ASP A 944 9.76 -14.47 11.79
CA ASP A 944 8.46 -13.95 11.35
C ASP A 944 8.63 -12.72 10.45
N LEU A 945 9.47 -11.77 10.87
CA LEU A 945 9.80 -10.59 10.07
C LEU A 945 10.41 -10.97 8.71
N ALA A 946 11.26 -12.00 8.67
CA ALA A 946 11.82 -12.53 7.43
C ALA A 946 10.74 -13.18 6.55
N ALA A 947 9.92 -14.07 7.12
CA ALA A 947 8.86 -14.77 6.38
C ALA A 947 7.84 -13.80 5.76
N ASP A 948 7.53 -12.68 6.43
CA ASP A 948 6.64 -11.63 5.93
C ASP A 948 7.27 -10.78 4.81
N ARG A 949 8.59 -10.84 4.64
CA ARG A 949 9.37 -9.99 3.71
C ARG A 949 10.37 -10.80 2.88
N PRO A 950 9.91 -11.80 2.09
CA PRO A 950 10.80 -12.72 1.39
C PRO A 950 11.73 -12.05 0.36
N GLY A 951 11.36 -10.87 -0.15
CA GLY A 951 12.16 -10.10 -1.12
C GLY A 951 13.20 -9.15 -0.52
N ASP A 952 13.31 -9.05 0.81
CA ASP A 952 14.23 -8.09 1.45
C ASP A 952 15.67 -8.66 1.54
N TYR A 953 16.48 -8.38 0.53
CA TYR A 953 17.85 -8.89 0.40
C TYR A 953 18.75 -8.63 1.63
N GLU A 954 18.71 -7.41 2.17
CA GLU A 954 19.57 -7.02 3.31
C GLU A 954 19.13 -7.74 4.59
N LEU A 955 17.83 -7.90 4.82
CA LEU A 955 17.28 -8.65 5.95
C LEU A 955 17.82 -10.09 6.01
N TYR A 956 17.85 -10.78 4.87
CA TYR A 956 18.27 -12.16 4.80
C TYR A 956 19.79 -12.32 4.98
N LEU A 957 20.60 -11.55 4.27
CA LEU A 957 22.06 -11.73 4.30
C LEU A 957 22.76 -11.10 5.51
N GLU A 958 22.20 -10.02 6.07
CA GLU A 958 22.80 -9.36 7.22
C GLU A 958 22.22 -9.81 8.57
N ALA A 959 20.94 -10.20 8.62
CA ALA A 959 20.31 -10.58 9.88
C ALA A 959 20.05 -12.09 9.98
N VAL A 960 19.32 -12.68 9.04
CA VAL A 960 18.95 -14.12 9.12
C VAL A 960 20.18 -15.02 9.03
N ALA A 961 21.06 -14.81 8.05
CA ALA A 961 22.29 -15.59 7.91
C ALA A 961 23.31 -15.36 9.04
N ALA A 962 23.10 -14.33 9.87
CA ALA A 962 23.93 -14.02 11.03
C ALA A 962 23.37 -14.62 12.34
N LEU A 963 22.18 -15.23 12.32
CA LEU A 963 21.63 -15.92 13.48
C LEU A 963 22.48 -17.13 13.84
N ASP A 964 22.80 -17.26 15.14
CA ASP A 964 23.42 -18.47 15.65
C ASP A 964 22.44 -19.65 15.52
N ILE A 965 22.86 -20.68 14.81
CA ILE A 965 22.04 -21.85 14.53
C ILE A 965 21.75 -22.69 15.78
N GLU A 966 22.60 -22.63 16.80
CA GLU A 966 22.35 -23.34 18.06
C GLU A 966 21.17 -22.70 18.83
N VAL A 967 20.94 -21.40 18.62
CA VAL A 967 19.80 -20.67 19.18
C VAL A 967 18.58 -20.74 18.26
N ALA A 968 18.79 -20.69 16.94
CA ALA A 968 17.72 -20.74 15.95
C ALA A 968 17.15 -22.14 15.73
N GLY A 969 17.95 -23.19 15.91
CA GLY A 969 17.61 -24.59 15.65
C GLY A 969 16.30 -25.03 16.30
N PRO A 970 16.11 -24.88 17.63
CA PRO A 970 14.86 -25.24 18.30
C PRO A 970 13.62 -24.52 17.73
N VAL A 971 13.76 -23.25 17.35
CA VAL A 971 12.67 -22.45 16.79
C VAL A 971 12.32 -22.89 15.36
N LEU A 972 13.34 -23.17 14.55
CA LEU A 972 13.17 -23.71 13.18
C LEU A 972 12.52 -25.10 13.20
N LEU A 973 12.88 -25.95 14.16
CA LEU A 973 12.30 -27.28 14.33
C LEU A 973 10.87 -27.23 14.89
N SER A 974 10.53 -26.18 15.65
CA SER A 974 9.18 -26.01 16.21
C SER A 974 8.13 -25.55 15.18
N ASP A 975 8.56 -24.91 14.08
CA ASP A 975 7.70 -24.40 13.01
C ASP A 975 8.34 -24.65 11.63
N VAL A 976 8.21 -25.89 11.18
CA VAL A 976 8.79 -26.37 9.92
C VAL A 976 8.26 -25.60 8.70
N PRO A 977 6.96 -25.28 8.55
CA PRO A 977 6.48 -24.49 7.43
C PRO A 977 7.12 -23.10 7.34
N ARG A 978 7.23 -22.37 8.45
CA ARG A 978 7.90 -21.06 8.49
C ARG A 978 9.38 -21.19 8.14
N ALA A 979 10.07 -22.19 8.68
CA ALA A 979 11.48 -22.43 8.38
C ALA A 979 11.73 -22.74 6.90
N VAL A 980 10.87 -23.56 6.27
CA VAL A 980 10.91 -23.84 4.82
C VAL A 980 10.70 -22.58 3.99
N ALA A 981 9.77 -21.71 4.39
CA ALA A 981 9.53 -20.43 3.71
C ALA A 981 10.77 -19.52 3.79
N VAL A 982 11.41 -19.44 4.96
CA VAL A 982 12.65 -18.68 5.16
C VAL A 982 13.80 -19.26 4.31
N PHE A 983 13.97 -20.58 4.24
CA PHE A 983 15.02 -21.19 3.41
C PHE A 983 14.81 -20.93 1.91
N LYS A 984 13.59 -21.08 1.40
CA LYS A 984 13.26 -20.79 0.00
C LYS A 984 13.49 -19.33 -0.36
N ALA A 985 13.10 -18.41 0.53
CA ALA A 985 13.35 -16.99 0.35
C ALA A 985 14.87 -16.70 0.36
N MET A 986 15.63 -17.28 1.29
CA MET A 986 17.11 -17.20 1.31
C MET A 986 17.72 -17.70 -0.01
N ALA A 987 17.21 -18.79 -0.59
CA ALA A 987 17.69 -19.33 -1.86
C ALA A 987 17.42 -18.39 -3.05
N SER A 988 16.33 -17.62 -3.02
CA SER A 988 16.00 -16.67 -4.09
C SER A 988 17.04 -15.54 -4.22
N HIS A 989 17.75 -15.22 -3.13
CA HIS A 989 18.78 -14.19 -3.08
C HIS A 989 20.16 -14.65 -3.59
N ALA A 990 20.34 -15.93 -3.92
CA ALA A 990 21.60 -16.48 -4.41
C ALA A 990 22.11 -15.83 -5.71
N ARG A 991 21.22 -15.16 -6.44
CA ARG A 991 21.52 -14.44 -7.69
C ARG A 991 21.42 -12.91 -7.56
N GLY A 992 21.36 -12.39 -6.34
CA GLY A 992 21.23 -10.96 -6.09
C GLY A 992 19.80 -10.42 -6.12
N ASP A 993 19.66 -9.11 -5.95
CA ASP A 993 18.37 -8.40 -5.91
C ASP A 993 17.96 -7.79 -7.27
N GLU A 994 16.72 -7.31 -7.36
CA GLU A 994 16.17 -6.65 -8.56
C GLU A 994 16.88 -5.32 -8.90
N ARG A 995 17.68 -4.77 -7.96
CA ARG A 995 18.47 -3.55 -8.14
C ARG A 995 19.86 -3.84 -8.69
N GLY A 996 20.20 -5.11 -8.88
CA GLY A 996 21.48 -5.56 -9.42
C GLY A 996 22.60 -5.69 -8.38
N ASN A 997 22.28 -5.70 -7.09
CA ASN A 997 23.22 -6.03 -6.02
C ASN A 997 23.45 -7.54 -5.98
N TRP A 998 24.71 -7.97 -6.07
CA TRP A 998 25.08 -9.38 -6.02
C TRP A 998 25.72 -9.73 -4.67
N PRO A 999 25.50 -10.97 -4.17
CA PRO A 999 26.15 -11.45 -2.95
C PRO A 999 27.66 -11.37 -3.03
N GLN A 1000 28.27 -10.82 -1.99
CA GLN A 1000 29.71 -10.89 -1.78
C GLN A 1000 30.13 -12.29 -1.34
N PHE A 1001 31.42 -12.60 -1.48
CA PHE A 1001 31.96 -13.90 -1.07
C PHE A 1001 31.69 -14.22 0.41
N GLU A 1002 31.82 -13.25 1.31
CA GLU A 1002 31.59 -13.46 2.75
C GLU A 1002 30.10 -13.61 3.10
N GLU A 1003 29.20 -13.00 2.33
CA GLU A 1003 27.75 -13.18 2.47
C GLU A 1003 27.33 -14.56 1.99
N THR A 1004 27.90 -15.00 0.87
CA THR A 1004 27.71 -16.34 0.30
C THR A 1004 28.19 -17.41 1.27
N ASP A 1005 29.42 -17.27 1.81
CA ASP A 1005 29.99 -18.20 2.79
C ASP A 1005 29.08 -18.31 4.02
N ARG A 1006 28.59 -17.17 4.55
CA ARG A 1006 27.67 -17.14 5.71
C ARG A 1006 26.34 -17.85 5.41
N ALA A 1007 25.71 -17.55 4.27
CA ALA A 1007 24.46 -18.20 3.89
C ALA A 1007 24.62 -19.72 3.76
N ILE A 1008 25.68 -20.19 3.09
CA ILE A 1008 25.95 -21.63 2.92
C ILE A 1008 26.22 -22.30 4.27
N TRP A 1009 27.05 -21.71 5.14
CA TRP A 1009 27.32 -22.30 6.45
C TRP A 1009 26.10 -22.34 7.36
N TRP A 1010 25.27 -21.30 7.33
CA TRP A 1010 24.04 -21.26 8.11
C TRP A 1010 23.05 -22.34 7.63
N LEU A 1011 22.87 -22.48 6.32
CA LEU A 1011 22.02 -23.53 5.73
C LEU A 1011 22.59 -24.94 5.98
N LEU A 1012 23.91 -25.12 5.90
CA LEU A 1012 24.58 -26.38 6.24
C LEU A 1012 24.36 -26.76 7.70
N ALA A 1013 24.44 -25.79 8.61
CA ALA A 1013 24.21 -26.04 10.02
C ALA A 1013 22.74 -26.33 10.32
N ALA A 1014 21.80 -25.67 9.64
CA ALA A 1014 20.38 -25.98 9.70
C ALA A 1014 20.08 -27.39 9.19
N ALA A 1015 20.69 -27.79 8.06
CA ALA A 1015 20.61 -29.13 7.52
C ALA A 1015 21.19 -30.18 8.48
N ALA A 1016 22.34 -29.90 9.10
CA ALA A 1016 22.94 -30.78 10.09
C ALA A 1016 22.05 -30.94 11.33
N ALA A 1017 21.42 -29.87 11.82
CA ALA A 1017 20.46 -29.93 12.91
C ALA A 1017 19.20 -30.73 12.53
N ALA A 1018 18.61 -30.46 11.37
CA ALA A 1018 17.46 -31.21 10.86
C ALA A 1018 17.76 -32.70 10.67
N SER A 1019 18.99 -33.04 10.23
CA SER A 1019 19.42 -34.44 10.11
C SER A 1019 19.58 -35.13 11.46
N ARG A 1020 20.07 -34.43 12.51
CA ARG A 1020 20.20 -35.00 13.86
C ARG A 1020 18.84 -35.27 14.50
N GLU A 1021 17.88 -34.40 14.24
CA GLU A 1021 16.51 -34.45 14.80
C GLU A 1021 15.52 -35.18 13.87
N GLU A 1022 16.01 -35.84 12.82
CA GLU A 1022 15.22 -36.63 11.87
C GLU A 1022 14.05 -35.85 11.20
N GLN A 1023 14.19 -34.53 11.04
CA GLN A 1023 13.22 -33.66 10.37
C GLN A 1023 13.46 -33.59 8.86
N TRP A 1024 12.99 -34.61 8.13
CA TRP A 1024 13.33 -34.82 6.72
C TRP A 1024 12.88 -33.71 5.78
N MET A 1025 11.71 -33.09 6.01
CA MET A 1025 11.22 -31.98 5.18
C MET A 1025 12.08 -30.73 5.34
N LEU A 1026 12.56 -30.48 6.57
CA LEU A 1026 13.45 -29.37 6.86
C LEU A 1026 14.85 -29.61 6.32
N LEU A 1027 15.34 -30.86 6.42
CA LEU A 1027 16.60 -31.31 5.83
C LEU A 1027 16.61 -31.11 4.31
N ASP A 1028 15.56 -31.57 3.62
CA ASP A 1028 15.40 -31.43 2.17
C ASP A 1028 15.45 -29.95 1.75
N SER A 1029 14.63 -29.09 2.36
CA SER A 1029 14.58 -27.66 2.01
C SER A 1029 15.86 -26.90 2.35
N ALA A 1030 16.55 -27.24 3.45
CA ALA A 1030 17.81 -26.60 3.82
C ALA A 1030 18.93 -26.98 2.84
N VAL A 1031 19.01 -28.27 2.47
CA VAL A 1031 20.02 -28.79 1.54
C VAL A 1031 19.77 -28.29 0.13
N ASP A 1032 18.51 -28.21 -0.31
CA ASP A 1032 18.13 -27.63 -1.60
C ASP A 1032 18.60 -26.19 -1.71
N SER A 1033 18.26 -25.37 -0.70
CA SER A 1033 18.68 -23.97 -0.63
C SER A 1033 20.19 -23.82 -0.57
N MET A 1034 20.88 -24.69 0.17
CA MET A 1034 22.35 -24.71 0.25
C MET A 1034 22.99 -25.03 -1.12
N CYS A 1035 22.45 -26.01 -1.84
CA CYS A 1035 22.95 -26.39 -3.17
C CYS A 1035 22.69 -25.30 -4.22
N VAL A 1036 21.60 -24.54 -4.11
CA VAL A 1036 21.35 -23.36 -4.96
C VAL A 1036 22.46 -22.32 -4.78
N TRP A 1037 22.87 -22.05 -3.53
CA TRP A 1037 23.95 -21.12 -3.23
C TRP A 1037 25.32 -21.64 -3.70
N ASP A 1038 25.69 -22.88 -3.38
CA ASP A 1038 26.96 -23.48 -3.80
C ASP A 1038 27.07 -23.60 -5.33
N GLY A 1039 26.00 -24.02 -6.00
CA GLY A 1039 25.96 -24.11 -7.46
C GLY A 1039 26.01 -22.74 -8.16
N SER A 1040 25.56 -21.67 -7.49
CA SER A 1040 25.60 -20.31 -8.01
C SER A 1040 26.95 -19.62 -7.78
N CYS A 1041 27.65 -19.96 -6.70
CA CYS A 1041 28.92 -19.37 -6.30
C CYS A 1041 29.94 -20.45 -5.92
N ASP A 1042 31.00 -20.63 -6.74
CA ASP A 1042 32.04 -21.64 -6.50
C ASP A 1042 32.96 -21.26 -5.32
N GLN A 1043 32.59 -21.66 -4.10
CA GLN A 1043 33.32 -21.34 -2.87
C GLN A 1043 33.97 -22.59 -2.24
N TRP A 1044 35.31 -22.61 -2.26
CA TRP A 1044 36.07 -23.77 -1.75
C TRP A 1044 35.96 -23.99 -0.23
N LYS A 1045 35.77 -22.93 0.59
CA LYS A 1045 35.71 -23.11 2.07
C LYS A 1045 34.41 -23.78 2.50
N PRO A 1046 33.22 -23.32 2.09
CA PRO A 1046 31.97 -24.02 2.42
C PRO A 1046 31.92 -25.41 1.80
N GLN A 1047 32.42 -25.61 0.57
CA GLN A 1047 32.49 -26.93 -0.06
C GLN A 1047 33.28 -27.94 0.77
N ASN A 1048 34.40 -27.54 1.40
CA ASN A 1048 35.12 -28.44 2.30
C ASN A 1048 34.26 -28.84 3.51
N SER A 1049 33.53 -27.89 4.11
CA SER A 1049 32.63 -28.17 5.24
C SER A 1049 31.47 -29.08 4.83
N ILE A 1050 30.87 -28.86 3.67
CA ILE A 1050 29.82 -29.72 3.12
C ILE A 1050 30.38 -31.12 2.89
N ARG A 1051 31.57 -31.22 2.28
CA ARG A 1051 32.20 -32.51 1.96
C ARG A 1051 32.52 -33.33 3.20
N GLU A 1052 32.97 -32.70 4.29
CA GLU A 1052 33.13 -33.39 5.58
C GLU A 1052 31.80 -33.82 6.19
N TRP A 1053 30.78 -32.96 6.13
CA TRP A 1053 29.45 -33.31 6.62
C TRP A 1053 28.83 -34.49 5.85
N LEU A 1054 28.96 -34.52 4.53
CA LEU A 1054 28.49 -35.63 3.68
C LEU A 1054 29.10 -36.98 4.07
N ARG A 1055 30.37 -37.00 4.52
CA ARG A 1055 31.03 -38.24 5.02
C ARG A 1055 30.39 -38.77 6.31
N THR A 1056 29.70 -37.92 7.07
CA THR A 1056 29.05 -38.29 8.33
C THR A 1056 27.63 -38.84 8.15
N LEU A 1057 27.02 -38.63 6.99
CA LEU A 1057 25.63 -39.02 6.75
C LEU A 1057 25.49 -40.52 6.52
N ALA A 1058 24.45 -41.11 7.12
CA ALA A 1058 24.09 -42.52 6.97
C ALA A 1058 22.56 -42.67 6.81
N GLY A 1059 22.12 -43.79 6.24
CA GLY A 1059 20.71 -44.19 6.23
C GLY A 1059 19.75 -43.21 5.52
N GLN A 1060 18.66 -42.83 6.19
CA GLN A 1060 17.59 -42.01 5.61
C GLN A 1060 18.06 -40.58 5.30
N ALA A 1061 18.89 -39.98 6.17
CA ALA A 1061 19.47 -38.66 5.93
C ALA A 1061 20.31 -38.64 4.64
N ALA A 1062 21.17 -39.65 4.45
CA ALA A 1062 21.97 -39.79 3.23
C ALA A 1062 21.10 -39.96 1.98
N THR A 1063 19.94 -40.61 2.10
CA THR A 1063 19.00 -40.81 0.98
C THR A 1063 18.31 -39.50 0.58
N VAL A 1064 17.85 -38.71 1.56
CA VAL A 1064 17.25 -37.39 1.32
C VAL A 1064 18.26 -36.47 0.65
N VAL A 1065 19.47 -36.37 1.20
CA VAL A 1065 20.54 -35.53 0.63
C VAL A 1065 20.96 -36.00 -0.76
N ALA A 1066 21.05 -37.32 -1.00
CA ALA A 1066 21.31 -37.85 -2.33
C ALA A 1066 20.23 -37.45 -3.35
N SER A 1067 18.95 -37.42 -2.94
CA SER A 1067 17.85 -36.98 -3.80
C SER A 1067 17.99 -35.52 -4.23
N VAL A 1068 18.37 -34.64 -3.30
CA VAL A 1068 18.60 -33.22 -3.59
C VAL A 1068 19.83 -33.03 -4.48
N LEU A 1069 20.95 -33.71 -4.20
CA LEU A 1069 22.17 -33.59 -5.00
C LEU A 1069 21.98 -33.95 -6.47
N ARG A 1070 21.12 -34.92 -6.80
CA ARG A 1070 20.77 -35.23 -8.20
C ARG A 1070 20.12 -34.06 -8.94
N GLN A 1071 19.37 -33.23 -8.23
CA GLN A 1071 18.67 -32.06 -8.81
C GLN A 1071 19.61 -30.86 -8.99
N HIS A 1072 20.78 -30.89 -8.34
CA HIS A 1072 21.76 -29.79 -8.33
C HIS A 1072 23.13 -30.22 -8.85
N PRO A 1073 23.24 -30.60 -10.14
CA PRO A 1073 24.48 -31.14 -10.69
C PRO A 1073 25.67 -30.16 -10.60
N TYR A 1074 25.40 -28.85 -10.70
CA TYR A 1074 26.42 -27.81 -10.55
C TYR A 1074 27.05 -27.73 -9.16
N SER A 1075 26.30 -28.07 -8.10
CA SER A 1075 26.85 -28.21 -6.75
C SER A 1075 27.51 -29.57 -6.59
N ALA A 1076 26.81 -30.65 -6.98
CA ALA A 1076 27.26 -32.03 -6.79
C ALA A 1076 28.65 -32.32 -7.38
N ARG A 1077 29.01 -31.72 -8.53
CA ARG A 1077 30.34 -31.88 -9.16
C ARG A 1077 31.52 -31.51 -8.26
N HIS A 1078 31.31 -30.60 -7.29
CA HIS A 1078 32.35 -30.16 -6.36
C HIS A 1078 32.72 -31.24 -5.34
N PHE A 1079 31.98 -32.35 -5.29
CA PHE A 1079 32.19 -33.46 -4.35
C PHE A 1079 32.62 -34.78 -5.01
N HIS A 1080 33.11 -34.74 -6.27
CA HIS A 1080 33.47 -35.93 -7.05
C HIS A 1080 34.48 -36.88 -6.37
N GLU A 1081 35.39 -36.39 -5.52
CA GLU A 1081 36.34 -37.25 -4.80
C GLU A 1081 35.65 -38.28 -3.88
N LEU A 1082 34.45 -37.97 -3.38
CA LEU A 1082 33.69 -38.86 -2.50
C LEU A 1082 33.24 -40.16 -3.19
N ILE A 1083 33.21 -40.20 -4.53
CA ILE A 1083 32.79 -41.39 -5.31
C ILE A 1083 33.69 -42.60 -5.00
N GLU A 1084 34.99 -42.37 -4.83
CA GLU A 1084 35.98 -43.42 -4.60
C GLU A 1084 36.13 -43.78 -3.10
N GLU A 1085 35.52 -43.00 -2.20
CA GLU A 1085 35.64 -43.19 -0.76
C GLU A 1085 34.67 -44.29 -0.25
N ARG A 1086 35.23 -45.44 0.12
CA ARG A 1086 34.44 -46.60 0.60
C ARG A 1086 33.63 -46.33 1.87
N GLY A 1087 34.02 -45.32 2.65
CA GLY A 1087 33.33 -44.92 3.89
C GLY A 1087 32.07 -44.08 3.67
N VAL A 1088 31.83 -43.60 2.44
CA VAL A 1088 30.66 -42.76 2.11
C VAL A 1088 29.50 -43.64 1.65
N GLU A 1089 28.28 -43.27 2.05
CA GLU A 1089 27.06 -43.96 1.67
C GLU A 1089 26.91 -44.15 0.15
N VAL A 1090 26.39 -45.32 -0.24
CA VAL A 1090 26.27 -45.71 -1.65
C VAL A 1090 25.33 -44.76 -2.41
N SER A 1091 24.24 -44.31 -1.75
CA SER A 1091 23.26 -43.39 -2.34
C SER A 1091 23.87 -42.04 -2.70
N LEU A 1092 24.73 -41.48 -1.84
CA LEU A 1092 25.44 -40.22 -2.07
C LEU A 1092 26.47 -40.36 -3.20
N ARG A 1093 27.26 -41.44 -3.20
CA ARG A 1093 28.21 -41.73 -4.28
C ARG A 1093 27.52 -41.88 -5.63
N GLY A 1094 26.38 -42.58 -5.65
CA GLY A 1094 25.54 -42.72 -6.84
C GLY A 1094 25.03 -41.39 -7.36
N ALA A 1095 24.45 -40.55 -6.49
CA ALA A 1095 23.94 -39.23 -6.87
C ALA A 1095 25.04 -38.30 -7.44
N ILE A 1096 26.23 -38.28 -6.83
CA ILE A 1096 27.36 -37.46 -7.32
C ILE A 1096 27.86 -37.99 -8.68
N HIS A 1097 27.95 -39.31 -8.84
CA HIS A 1097 28.35 -39.92 -10.11
C HIS A 1097 27.33 -39.65 -11.23
N GLU A 1098 26.03 -39.75 -10.94
CA GLU A 1098 24.95 -39.40 -11.87
C GLU A 1098 25.02 -37.93 -12.30
N ALA A 1099 25.17 -37.00 -11.34
CA ALA A 1099 25.31 -35.58 -11.61
C ALA A 1099 26.53 -35.23 -12.50
N LEU A 1100 27.65 -35.93 -12.32
CA LEU A 1100 28.83 -35.75 -13.18
C LEU A 1100 28.60 -36.25 -14.60
N ALA A 1101 27.85 -37.36 -14.75
CA ALA A 1101 27.49 -37.91 -16.06
C ALA A 1101 26.53 -37.00 -16.83
N GLU A 1102 25.64 -36.27 -16.15
CA GLU A 1102 24.76 -35.29 -16.77
C GLU A 1102 25.49 -34.02 -17.26
N LEU A 1103 26.61 -33.66 -16.62
CA LEU A 1103 27.41 -32.48 -16.96
C LEU A 1103 28.50 -32.73 -18.02
N SER A 1104 28.83 -34.00 -18.28
CA SER A 1104 29.83 -34.46 -19.25
C SER A 1104 29.23 -34.70 -20.63
#